data_AF-A0A226DC03-F1
#
_entry.id   AF-A0A226DC03-F1
#
_cell.length_a   1.000
_cell.length_b   1.000
_cell.length_c   1.000
_cell.angle_alpha   90.00
_cell.angle_beta   90.00
_cell.angle_gamma   90.00
#
_symmetry.space_group_name_H-M   'P 1'
#
loop_
_entity.id
_entity.type
_entity.pdbx_description
1 polymer ?
#
loop_
_entity_poly.entity_id
_entity_poly.type
_entity_poly.pdbx_seq_one_letter_code
_entity_poly.pdbx_strand_id
1 'polypeptide(L)'
;MSLLISSRFIFLIFVLMGVTFPFAREYQISRHGEDTILDMATEYLQLFKHCTIMVFSKEKVSPMSFTKPILGPVVLLEYSNRNLGKLLAKKFSLQRRRNPVKHCWATFAVLPEKSELILHYMPFVMKKTCFIEARLSVQYFIWVTSTTLDVLTFESNILELGLREVIILKFSVFFYESPLLRMYYYNMYHLKNPPVGVELSEQWYEISCLPFECLYQLDTVSNNVSKLNKYFWYNPRTLYVLDHVDFTHLGYQKLASVTTKNTFLAYLIFQDVLINGLKKSKTLHYISPIKRIRYYTSRWFNFLYYDVKSYSFVSCYGIRSSFDLGSALTGPFDVSSWTILATSFIIVVIIFTSLRRNVISDGFFLVVGISLESSVLTLQTVYETTFRRKKHYLVGSYAIIAVWIVLMGTILTNWYKTWFTMEMIIPTKYKSPWDSVINNEGITVLMTFSLLDDNYYEVQPKIDFFRYRSFYFEILLRCLEIASQDVEYKRLVHNRKTAKALADMLLYHLGYNANLIPIMKGRALSNTRNSANAPQLNKSALQNIPIRPVEYDEGDSYKITKTLKTCQKVALMDEKQNIAKITAFLNDNEENVVFVSGDGDSFFTTIVGWEVAPAKDSYVEIRLKVFISSGIWTHWENLYDLWRPEKLLFHYVNWTNPRVEMVSKLNFSSKIVTAFYVCGLCLIVCFVVLLGELLRYRFESGCANGIYKLVVSNIRDS
;
A
#
# COMPACT_ATOMS: atom_id res chain seq x y z
N MET A 1 46.78 51.14 72.58
CA MET A 1 46.35 49.81 72.11
C MET A 1 45.00 49.83 71.36
N SER A 2 44.47 51.00 70.95
CA SER A 2 43.21 51.13 70.19
C SER A 2 43.39 51.53 68.71
N LEU A 3 44.63 51.70 68.22
CA LEU A 3 44.92 52.12 66.84
C LEU A 3 45.39 50.97 65.92
N LEU A 4 45.60 49.76 66.45
CA LEU A 4 46.10 48.61 65.70
C LEU A 4 45.01 47.64 65.20
N ILE A 5 43.74 47.85 65.59
CA ILE A 5 42.61 47.00 65.17
C ILE A 5 41.94 47.55 63.90
N SER A 6 42.05 48.85 63.60
CA SER A 6 41.44 49.47 62.42
C SER A 6 42.14 49.08 61.10
N SER A 7 43.48 49.05 61.08
CA SER A 7 44.25 48.75 59.87
C SER A 7 44.06 47.30 59.37
N ARG A 8 43.97 46.32 60.28
CA ARG A 8 43.78 44.91 59.90
C ARG A 8 42.37 44.62 59.40
N PHE A 9 41.36 45.35 59.87
CA PHE A 9 39.99 45.20 59.40
C PHE A 9 39.80 45.78 57.99
N ILE A 10 40.44 46.92 57.70
CA ILE A 10 40.41 47.54 56.36
C ILE A 10 41.17 46.67 55.34
N PHE A 11 42.30 46.07 55.72
CA PHE A 11 43.05 45.18 54.83
C PHE A 11 42.28 43.89 54.52
N LEU A 12 41.56 43.32 55.48
CA LEU A 12 40.72 42.14 55.25
C LEU A 12 39.55 42.45 54.30
N ILE A 13 38.93 43.64 54.40
CA ILE A 13 37.88 44.08 53.49
C ILE A 13 38.42 44.30 52.07
N PHE A 14 39.62 44.89 51.91
CA PHE A 14 40.24 45.05 50.59
C PHE A 14 40.65 43.72 49.95
N VAL A 15 41.10 42.74 50.74
CA VAL A 15 41.41 41.39 50.23
C VAL A 15 40.13 40.62 49.88
N LEU A 16 39.08 40.72 50.70
CA LEU A 16 37.78 40.11 50.39
C LEU A 16 37.14 40.75 49.15
N MET A 17 37.20 42.08 48.99
CA MET A 17 36.73 42.75 47.78
C MET A 17 37.60 42.44 46.55
N GLY A 18 38.93 42.37 46.71
CA GLY A 18 39.87 42.03 45.63
C GLY A 18 39.74 40.60 45.10
N VAL A 19 39.27 39.66 45.92
CA VAL A 19 39.03 38.25 45.51
C VAL A 19 37.59 38.04 45.01
N THR A 20 36.61 38.78 45.51
CA THR A 20 35.20 38.66 45.06
C THR A 20 34.86 39.47 43.81
N PHE A 21 35.51 40.61 43.58
CA PHE A 21 35.29 41.42 42.37
C PHE A 21 35.68 40.74 41.04
N PRO A 22 36.81 40.03 40.91
CA PRO A 22 37.11 39.34 39.65
C PRO A 22 36.08 38.23 39.37
N PHE A 23 35.60 37.51 40.39
CA PHE A 23 34.55 36.51 40.24
C PHE A 23 33.18 37.11 39.87
N ALA A 24 32.79 38.24 40.47
CA ALA A 24 31.54 38.92 40.13
C ALA A 24 31.59 39.55 38.72
N ARG A 25 32.75 40.07 38.30
CA ARG A 25 32.96 40.63 36.95
C ARG A 25 32.98 39.53 35.88
N GLU A 26 33.63 38.41 36.15
CA GLU A 26 33.62 37.24 35.25
C GLU A 26 32.21 36.62 35.15
N TYR A 27 31.45 36.60 36.24
CA TYR A 27 30.06 36.16 36.25
C TYR A 27 29.11 37.12 35.47
N GLN A 28 29.28 38.44 35.60
CA GLN A 28 28.50 39.41 34.83
C GLN A 28 28.85 39.42 33.33
N ILE A 29 30.14 39.26 32.97
CA ILE A 29 30.56 39.14 31.56
C ILE A 29 29.99 37.87 30.94
N SER A 30 29.99 36.75 31.67
CA SER A 30 29.40 35.49 31.21
C SER A 30 27.90 35.61 30.94
N ARG A 31 27.16 36.34 31.78
CA ARG A 31 25.70 36.51 31.61
C ARG A 31 25.34 37.47 30.47
N HIS A 32 26.14 38.52 30.25
CA HIS A 32 25.90 39.47 29.17
C HIS A 32 26.27 38.90 27.79
N GLY A 33 27.25 37.98 27.73
CA GLY A 33 27.59 37.25 26.51
C GLY A 33 26.45 36.38 25.99
N GLU A 34 25.72 35.67 26.88
CA GLU A 34 24.66 34.73 26.48
C GLU A 34 23.41 35.42 25.88
N ASP A 35 22.96 36.54 26.45
CA ASP A 35 21.84 37.31 25.88
C ASP A 35 22.18 37.84 24.47
N THR A 36 23.43 38.27 24.29
CA THR A 36 23.95 38.75 23.01
C THR A 36 24.01 37.64 21.96
N ILE A 37 24.40 36.42 22.36
CA ILE A 37 24.38 35.23 21.49
C ILE A 37 22.98 34.94 20.97
N LEU A 38 21.97 35.12 21.81
CA LEU A 38 20.60 34.80 21.48
C LEU A 38 19.99 35.79 20.49
N ASP A 39 20.21 37.08 20.68
CA ASP A 39 19.73 38.12 19.78
C ASP A 39 20.33 37.94 18.37
N MET A 40 21.61 37.59 18.29
CA MET A 40 22.29 37.28 17.02
C MET A 40 21.80 35.96 16.40
N ALA A 41 21.50 34.95 17.23
CA ALA A 41 20.92 33.71 16.74
C ALA A 41 19.56 33.94 16.05
N THR A 42 18.83 35.02 16.38
CA THR A 42 17.54 35.32 15.74
C THR A 42 17.66 35.56 14.23
N GLU A 43 18.77 36.10 13.73
CA GLU A 43 19.02 36.26 12.28
C GLU A 43 19.16 34.89 11.60
N TYR A 44 19.89 33.97 12.22
CA TYR A 44 20.01 32.59 11.74
C TYR A 44 18.70 31.81 11.85
N LEU A 45 17.86 32.09 12.86
CA LEU A 45 16.53 31.48 12.95
C LEU A 45 15.62 31.90 11.78
N GLN A 46 15.77 33.11 11.25
CA GLN A 46 14.98 33.57 10.10
C GLN A 46 15.22 32.75 8.82
N LEU A 47 16.42 32.18 8.66
CA LEU A 47 16.74 31.25 7.57
C LEU A 47 15.80 30.04 7.58
N PHE A 48 15.37 29.61 8.77
CA PHE A 48 14.51 28.45 8.99
C PHE A 48 13.09 28.84 9.40
N LYS A 49 12.61 30.02 8.97
CA LYS A 49 11.24 30.51 9.29
C LYS A 49 10.11 29.56 8.90
N HIS A 50 10.36 28.64 7.95
CA HIS A 50 9.42 27.61 7.51
C HIS A 50 9.59 26.25 8.20
N CYS A 51 10.52 26.14 9.14
CA CYS A 51 10.72 24.95 9.96
C CYS A 51 10.05 25.08 11.33
N THR A 52 9.80 23.94 11.98
CA THR A 52 9.71 23.94 13.44
C THR A 52 11.11 23.97 14.01
N ILE A 53 11.39 25.00 14.83
CA ILE A 53 12.71 25.28 15.39
C ILE A 53 12.74 24.74 16.82
N MET A 54 13.75 23.96 17.15
CA MET A 54 14.04 23.54 18.52
C MET A 54 15.38 24.13 18.94
N VAL A 55 15.42 24.87 20.04
CA VAL A 55 16.65 25.49 20.55
C VAL A 55 17.01 24.84 21.88
N PHE A 56 18.14 24.14 21.91
CA PHE A 56 18.72 23.57 23.11
C PHE A 56 19.75 24.53 23.70
N SER A 57 19.53 24.92 24.95
CA SER A 57 20.44 25.75 25.73
C SER A 57 20.66 25.16 27.13
N LYS A 58 21.77 25.56 27.77
CA LYS A 58 22.10 25.18 29.15
C LYS A 58 21.24 25.95 30.15
N GLU A 59 21.04 27.24 29.93
CA GLU A 59 20.28 28.12 30.83
C GLU A 59 18.84 28.31 30.36
N LYS A 60 17.96 28.69 31.30
CA LYS A 60 16.57 29.02 31.01
C LYS A 60 16.53 30.35 30.26
N VAL A 61 16.64 30.26 28.95
CA VAL A 61 16.44 31.37 28.04
C VAL A 61 15.01 31.91 28.20
N SER A 62 14.88 33.23 28.42
CA SER A 62 13.58 33.88 28.52
C SER A 62 12.82 33.75 27.18
N PRO A 63 11.55 33.28 27.17
CA PRO A 63 10.77 33.17 25.95
C PRO A 63 10.54 34.50 25.22
N MET A 64 10.69 35.64 25.90
CA MET A 64 10.42 36.97 25.36
C MET A 64 11.32 37.35 24.16
N SER A 65 12.49 36.75 24.02
CA SER A 65 13.40 37.03 22.90
C SER A 65 12.93 36.46 21.56
N PHE A 66 12.00 35.50 21.56
CA PHE A 66 11.54 34.81 20.35
C PHE A 66 10.11 35.18 19.91
N THR A 67 9.48 36.19 20.52
CA THR A 67 8.06 36.50 20.29
C THR A 67 7.78 37.24 18.97
N LYS A 68 8.76 37.41 18.07
CA LYS A 68 8.51 38.01 16.76
C LYS A 68 7.59 37.08 15.94
N PRO A 69 6.41 37.55 15.47
CA PRO A 69 5.37 36.71 14.86
C PRO A 69 5.74 36.11 13.49
N ILE A 70 6.96 36.33 13.01
CA ILE A 70 7.42 35.98 11.67
C ILE A 70 8.03 34.56 11.64
N LEU A 71 8.40 34.02 12.80
CA LEU A 71 9.05 32.71 12.89
C LEU A 71 8.03 31.57 12.97
N GLY A 72 8.38 30.42 12.41
CA GLY A 72 7.69 29.16 12.69
C GLY A 72 7.72 28.80 14.18
N PRO A 73 7.03 27.74 14.61
CA PRO A 73 6.99 27.37 16.02
C PRO A 73 8.40 27.15 16.58
N VAL A 74 8.79 27.93 17.60
CA VAL A 74 10.05 27.81 18.33
C VAL A 74 9.80 27.08 19.64
N VAL A 75 10.57 26.02 19.90
CA VAL A 75 10.51 25.21 21.12
C VAL A 75 11.84 25.35 21.86
N LEU A 76 11.82 25.95 23.05
CA LEU A 76 13.00 26.11 23.91
C LEU A 76 13.16 24.90 24.82
N LEU A 77 14.34 24.29 24.80
CA LEU A 77 14.62 23.01 25.44
C LEU A 77 15.89 23.05 26.27
N GLU A 78 15.85 22.39 27.42
CA GLU A 78 17.04 22.13 28.23
C GLU A 78 17.68 20.80 27.84
N TYR A 79 19.01 20.72 27.92
CA TYR A 79 19.80 19.50 27.71
C TYR A 79 19.47 18.35 28.71
N SER A 80 18.60 18.57 29.70
CA SER A 80 18.19 17.56 30.67
C SER A 80 17.04 16.65 30.17
N ASN A 81 16.26 17.08 29.17
CA ASN A 81 14.98 16.46 28.83
C ASN A 81 15.10 15.37 27.74
N ARG A 82 15.07 14.09 28.13
CA ARG A 82 15.45 12.97 27.25
C ARG A 82 14.36 12.42 26.33
N ASN A 83 13.08 12.76 26.50
CA ASN A 83 11.97 12.07 25.81
C ASN A 83 11.04 12.98 24.98
N LEU A 84 11.40 14.25 24.82
CA LEU A 84 10.47 15.23 24.27
C LEU A 84 10.32 15.17 22.74
N GLY A 85 11.38 14.77 22.01
CA GLY A 85 11.37 14.73 20.53
C GLY A 85 10.23 13.90 19.94
N LYS A 86 9.96 12.70 20.49
CA LYS A 86 8.83 11.85 20.06
C LYS A 86 7.47 12.49 20.30
N LEU A 87 7.32 13.20 21.42
CA LEU A 87 6.07 13.88 21.78
C LEU A 87 5.83 15.10 20.88
N LEU A 88 6.88 15.87 20.58
CA LEU A 88 6.82 17.02 19.68
C LEU A 88 6.49 16.59 18.25
N ALA A 89 7.15 15.56 17.73
CA ALA A 89 6.88 15.03 16.39
C ALA A 89 5.40 14.65 16.22
N LYS A 90 4.79 14.01 17.23
CA LYS A 90 3.37 13.66 17.21
C LYS A 90 2.45 14.88 17.23
N LYS A 91 2.78 15.93 17.99
CA LYS A 91 1.94 17.14 18.11
C LYS A 91 2.01 18.03 16.88
N PHE A 92 3.21 18.32 16.36
CA PHE A 92 3.40 19.27 15.27
C PHE A 92 3.20 18.67 13.87
N SER A 93 3.30 17.34 13.70
CA SER A 93 3.04 16.70 12.39
C SER A 93 1.61 16.90 11.87
N LEU A 94 0.62 17.09 12.76
CA LEU A 94 -0.78 17.33 12.37
C LEU A 94 -1.02 18.73 11.77
N GLN A 95 -0.20 19.72 12.15
CA GLN A 95 -0.33 21.10 11.69
C GLN A 95 0.22 21.30 10.26
N ARG A 96 1.03 20.34 9.78
CA ARG A 96 1.74 20.34 8.48
C ARG A 96 0.85 20.51 7.24
N ARG A 97 -0.46 20.24 7.32
CA ARG A 97 -1.36 20.16 6.15
C ARG A 97 -1.85 21.52 5.59
N ARG A 98 -1.47 22.66 6.20
CA ARG A 98 -2.02 23.98 5.80
C ARG A 98 -1.04 24.93 5.11
N ASN A 99 0.26 24.64 5.09
CA ASN A 99 1.26 25.51 4.45
C ASN A 99 1.66 24.95 3.07
N PRO A 100 1.63 25.75 1.99
CA PRO A 100 2.12 25.32 0.67
C PRO A 100 3.63 25.04 0.65
N VAL A 101 4.41 25.61 1.57
CA VAL A 101 5.86 25.40 1.64
C VAL A 101 6.20 24.06 2.29
N LYS A 102 7.24 23.38 1.78
CA LYS A 102 7.73 22.12 2.33
C LYS A 102 8.24 22.32 3.77
N HIS A 103 7.49 21.80 4.73
CA HIS A 103 7.86 21.80 6.15
C HIS A 103 9.20 21.10 6.41
N CYS A 104 10.01 21.69 7.29
CA CYS A 104 11.31 21.18 7.77
C CYS A 104 11.41 21.22 9.30
N TRP A 105 12.44 20.59 9.85
CA TRP A 105 12.80 20.70 11.26
C TRP A 105 14.21 21.26 11.39
N ALA A 106 14.40 22.24 12.26
CA ALA A 106 15.71 22.81 12.54
C ALA A 106 15.99 22.69 14.04
N THR A 107 17.08 22.03 14.39
CA THR A 107 17.50 21.88 15.79
C THR A 107 18.77 22.65 16.02
N PHE A 108 18.69 23.72 16.81
CA PHE A 108 19.83 24.49 17.25
C PHE A 108 20.33 23.94 18.57
N ALA A 109 21.59 23.51 18.61
CA ALA A 109 22.29 23.14 19.83
C ALA A 109 23.32 24.23 20.13
N VAL A 110 22.98 25.11 21.07
CA VAL A 110 23.88 26.17 21.53
C VAL A 110 24.84 25.54 22.53
N LEU A 111 26.10 25.41 22.13
CA LEU A 111 27.14 24.82 22.96
C LEU A 111 27.83 25.91 23.79
N PRO A 112 28.26 25.61 25.02
CA PRO A 112 29.06 26.55 25.80
C PRO A 112 30.42 26.79 25.15
N GLU A 113 30.95 28.00 25.31
CA GLU A 113 32.20 28.46 24.66
C GLU A 113 33.46 27.70 25.08
N LYS A 114 33.44 27.04 26.25
CA LYS A 114 34.60 26.30 26.78
C LYS A 114 34.64 24.89 26.19
N SER A 115 35.72 24.57 25.46
CA SER A 115 35.94 23.29 24.77
C SER A 115 35.75 22.05 25.67
N GLU A 116 36.18 22.11 26.93
CA GLU A 116 36.03 21.01 27.90
C GLU A 116 34.56 20.63 28.16
N LEU A 117 33.63 21.58 28.04
CA LEU A 117 32.21 21.34 28.25
C LEU A 117 31.56 20.65 27.06
N ILE A 118 32.12 20.75 25.85
CA ILE A 118 31.60 20.08 24.65
C ILE A 118 31.52 18.56 24.91
N LEU A 119 32.58 17.98 25.47
CA LEU A 119 32.63 16.55 25.82
C LEU A 119 31.53 16.15 26.83
N HIS A 120 31.11 17.06 27.71
CA HIS A 120 30.05 16.80 28.67
C HIS A 120 28.66 16.72 28.02
N TYR A 121 28.40 17.53 26.99
CA TYR A 121 27.12 17.56 26.28
C TYR A 121 27.06 16.61 25.08
N MET A 122 28.19 16.11 24.59
CA MET A 122 28.22 15.14 23.49
C MET A 122 27.36 13.89 23.75
N PRO A 123 27.39 13.25 24.93
CA PRO A 123 26.50 12.13 25.23
C PRO A 123 25.01 12.47 25.08
N PHE A 124 24.62 13.74 25.25
CA PHE A 124 23.25 14.18 24.98
C PHE A 124 22.97 14.27 23.48
N VAL A 125 23.87 14.91 22.74
CA VAL A 125 23.76 15.06 21.27
C VAL A 125 23.76 13.68 20.59
N MET A 126 24.48 12.71 21.15
CA MET A 126 24.54 11.35 20.62
C MET A 126 23.35 10.48 21.06
N LYS A 127 22.68 10.82 22.18
CA LYS A 127 21.44 10.16 22.59
C LYS A 127 20.29 10.62 21.70
N LYS A 128 19.99 9.81 20.68
CA LYS A 128 18.92 9.98 19.66
C LYS A 128 17.53 10.40 20.19
N THR A 129 17.24 10.25 21.47
CA THR A 129 15.90 10.39 22.05
C THR A 129 15.40 11.84 22.19
N CYS A 130 16.32 12.80 22.21
CA CYS A 130 15.99 14.22 22.38
C CYS A 130 15.55 14.89 21.08
N PHE A 131 15.95 14.32 19.94
CA PHE A 131 15.65 14.84 18.62
C PHE A 131 14.34 14.28 18.07
N ILE A 132 13.80 14.99 17.08
CA ILE A 132 12.75 14.44 16.21
C ILE A 132 13.28 13.15 15.57
N GLU A 133 12.40 12.16 15.37
CA GLU A 133 12.78 10.86 14.82
C GLU A 133 13.67 11.03 13.58
N ALA A 134 14.85 10.39 13.57
CA ALA A 134 15.92 10.63 12.59
C ALA A 134 15.52 10.35 11.14
N ARG A 135 14.32 9.79 10.93
CA ARG A 135 13.79 9.37 9.64
C ARG A 135 12.82 10.37 9.00
N LEU A 136 12.42 11.45 9.69
CA LEU A 136 11.61 12.48 9.02
C LEU A 136 12.42 13.21 7.96
N SER A 137 11.78 13.56 6.86
CA SER A 137 12.41 14.30 5.77
C SER A 137 12.72 15.75 6.14
N VAL A 138 13.85 16.26 5.63
CA VAL A 138 14.37 17.63 5.80
C VAL A 138 14.53 18.04 7.27
N GLN A 139 15.62 17.57 7.86
CA GLN A 139 16.02 17.91 9.22
C GLN A 139 17.40 18.55 9.20
N TYR A 140 17.53 19.71 9.83
CA TYR A 140 18.79 20.40 10.06
C TYR A 140 19.17 20.24 11.52
N PHE A 141 20.41 19.87 11.77
CA PHE A 141 21.02 19.87 13.08
C PHE A 141 22.16 20.88 13.08
N ILE A 142 21.96 21.95 13.83
CA ILE A 142 22.72 23.19 13.73
C ILE A 142 23.46 23.37 15.05
N TRP A 143 24.79 23.22 15.00
CA TRP A 143 25.66 23.54 16.12
C TRP A 143 26.01 25.02 16.10
N VAL A 144 25.72 25.71 17.18
CA VAL A 144 26.15 27.10 17.37
C VAL A 144 27.33 27.09 18.34
N THR A 145 28.51 27.48 17.86
CA THR A 145 29.75 27.45 18.65
C THR A 145 30.72 28.57 18.26
N SER A 146 31.54 28.99 19.22
CA SER A 146 32.71 29.84 18.97
C SER A 146 33.93 29.01 18.54
N THR A 147 34.04 27.74 18.97
CA THR A 147 35.17 26.84 18.67
C THR A 147 34.84 25.83 17.58
N THR A 148 35.00 26.23 16.32
CA THR A 148 34.70 25.33 15.18
C THR A 148 35.64 24.15 15.10
N LEU A 149 36.93 24.33 15.40
CA LEU A 149 37.96 23.29 15.28
C LEU A 149 37.63 22.04 16.10
N ASP A 150 37.17 22.19 17.34
CA ASP A 150 36.84 21.06 18.22
C ASP A 150 35.70 20.22 17.64
N VAL A 151 34.67 20.88 17.11
CA VAL A 151 33.51 20.21 16.51
C VAL A 151 33.88 19.51 15.20
N LEU A 152 34.74 20.13 14.37
CA LEU A 152 35.20 19.56 13.12
C LEU A 152 35.98 18.25 13.31
N THR A 153 36.71 18.11 14.44
CA THR A 153 37.44 16.87 14.75
C THR A 153 36.54 15.71 15.17
N PHE A 154 35.25 15.94 15.46
CA PHE A 154 34.34 14.94 16.03
C PHE A 154 33.66 14.03 14.99
N GLU A 155 34.38 13.64 13.94
CA GLU A 155 33.86 12.97 12.75
C GLU A 155 33.18 11.62 13.03
N SER A 156 33.76 10.80 13.90
CA SER A 156 33.36 9.40 14.10
C SER A 156 31.95 9.22 14.66
N ASN A 157 31.44 10.22 15.38
CA ASN A 157 30.15 10.15 16.08
C ASN A 157 29.01 10.87 15.35
N ILE A 158 29.31 11.73 14.37
CA ILE A 158 28.29 12.50 13.63
C ILE A 158 27.28 11.58 12.91
N LEU A 159 27.69 10.36 12.55
CA LEU A 159 26.83 9.39 11.88
C LEU A 159 25.67 8.89 12.76
N GLU A 160 25.80 9.02 14.08
CA GLU A 160 24.72 8.69 15.01
C GLU A 160 23.56 9.69 14.93
N LEU A 161 23.80 10.90 14.39
CA LEU A 161 22.77 11.90 14.11
C LEU A 161 21.86 11.48 12.95
N GLY A 162 22.13 10.35 12.29
CA GLY A 162 21.29 9.80 11.24
C GLY A 162 21.31 10.70 9.99
N LEU A 163 20.13 11.02 9.48
CA LEU A 163 19.95 11.62 8.16
C LEU A 163 19.75 13.14 8.21
N ARG A 164 20.19 13.74 9.32
CA ARG A 164 20.09 15.18 9.55
C ARG A 164 21.25 15.88 8.86
N GLU A 165 20.94 16.97 8.18
CA GLU A 165 21.95 17.86 7.61
C GLU A 165 22.62 18.60 8.76
N VAL A 166 23.92 18.35 8.95
CA VAL A 166 24.68 18.95 10.06
C VAL A 166 25.31 20.24 9.58
N ILE A 167 25.05 21.31 10.31
CA ILE A 167 25.53 22.66 10.02
C ILE A 167 26.23 23.19 11.26
N ILE A 168 27.39 23.81 11.09
CA ILE A 168 28.08 24.54 12.17
C ILE A 168 27.98 26.04 11.87
N LEU A 169 27.46 26.80 12.82
CA LEU A 169 27.45 28.26 12.79
C LEU A 169 28.60 28.77 13.65
N LYS A 170 29.48 29.55 13.04
CA LYS A 170 30.65 30.14 13.71
C LYS A 170 30.30 31.51 14.28
N PHE A 171 30.30 31.61 15.60
CA PHE A 171 29.91 32.85 16.30
C PHE A 171 30.97 33.97 16.21
N SER A 172 32.23 33.66 15.88
CA SER A 172 33.32 34.65 15.91
C SER A 172 33.20 35.79 14.89
N VAL A 173 32.28 35.72 13.94
CA VAL A 173 32.11 36.72 12.88
C VAL A 173 31.39 37.97 13.38
N PHE A 174 30.60 37.86 14.45
CA PHE A 174 29.74 38.96 14.91
C PHE A 174 30.46 40.11 15.61
N PHE A 175 31.70 39.89 16.06
CA PHE A 175 32.52 40.96 16.64
C PHE A 175 33.16 41.84 15.55
N TYR A 176 33.04 41.46 14.28
CA TYR A 176 33.49 42.23 13.13
C TYR A 176 32.26 42.68 12.33
N GLU A 177 32.23 43.93 11.86
CA GLU A 177 31.08 44.56 11.16
C GLU A 177 30.73 43.94 9.78
N SER A 178 31.02 42.65 9.56
CA SER A 178 30.71 41.97 8.30
C SER A 178 29.25 41.49 8.32
N PRO A 179 28.42 41.89 7.32
CA PRO A 179 27.05 41.42 7.20
C PRO A 179 26.95 39.97 6.68
N LEU A 180 28.09 39.29 6.49
CA LEU A 180 28.14 37.94 5.92
C LEU A 180 28.02 36.89 7.01
N LEU A 181 27.00 36.04 6.90
CA LEU A 181 26.87 34.85 7.70
C LEU A 181 27.83 33.77 7.16
N ARG A 182 28.58 33.14 8.06
CA ARG A 182 29.42 31.99 7.74
C ARG A 182 28.88 30.74 8.40
N MET A 183 28.70 29.69 7.61
CA MET A 183 28.28 28.37 8.09
C MET A 183 29.09 27.27 7.42
N TYR A 184 29.34 26.19 8.15
CA TYR A 184 30.01 25.00 7.61
C TYR A 184 28.98 23.88 7.47
N TYR A 185 28.80 23.38 6.25
CA TYR A 185 27.91 22.28 5.95
C TYR A 185 28.68 20.95 5.93
N TYR A 186 28.24 19.98 6.71
CA TYR A 186 28.85 18.65 6.75
C TYR A 186 28.38 17.78 5.59
N ASN A 187 29.33 17.35 4.76
CA ASN A 187 29.08 16.37 3.73
C ASN A 187 29.10 14.95 4.31
N MET A 188 27.92 14.45 4.73
CA MET A 188 27.79 13.06 5.20
C MET A 188 28.13 12.00 4.14
N TYR A 189 28.20 12.39 2.87
CA TYR A 189 28.56 11.53 1.73
C TYR A 189 29.99 11.79 1.23
N HIS A 190 30.85 12.35 2.08
CA HIS A 190 32.25 12.56 1.73
C HIS A 190 32.96 11.22 1.48
N LEU A 191 33.59 11.12 0.31
CA LEU A 191 34.44 10.00 -0.06
C LEU A 191 35.90 10.44 0.07
N LYS A 192 36.60 9.92 1.08
CA LYS A 192 38.03 10.21 1.28
C LYS A 192 38.89 9.82 0.07
N ASN A 193 38.54 8.70 -0.57
CA ASN A 193 39.21 8.17 -1.75
C ASN A 193 38.12 7.83 -2.79
N PRO A 194 37.62 8.80 -3.57
CA PRO A 194 36.60 8.51 -4.58
C PRO A 194 37.18 7.62 -5.69
N PRO A 195 36.38 6.70 -6.28
CA PRO A 195 36.83 5.93 -7.43
C PRO A 195 37.04 6.83 -8.66
N VAL A 196 37.79 6.34 -9.64
CA VAL A 196 38.08 7.07 -10.88
C VAL A 196 36.78 7.52 -11.55
N GLY A 197 36.70 8.79 -11.92
CA GLY A 197 35.50 9.38 -12.54
C GLY A 197 34.47 9.93 -11.56
N VAL A 198 34.68 9.80 -10.24
CA VAL A 198 33.86 10.45 -9.22
C VAL A 198 34.53 11.74 -8.77
N GLU A 199 33.78 12.85 -8.82
CA GLU A 199 34.26 14.16 -8.40
C GLU A 199 34.71 14.14 -6.92
N LEU A 200 35.85 14.78 -6.66
CA LEU A 200 36.32 15.01 -5.30
C LEU A 200 35.32 15.93 -4.61
N SER A 201 34.92 15.55 -3.39
CA SER A 201 34.03 16.36 -2.56
C SER A 201 34.73 16.72 -1.27
N GLU A 202 34.49 17.92 -0.77
CA GLU A 202 34.99 18.34 0.53
C GLU A 202 34.15 17.72 1.64
N GLN A 203 34.78 17.49 2.79
CA GLN A 203 34.08 16.99 3.97
C GLN A 203 33.22 18.08 4.62
N TRP A 204 33.72 19.32 4.59
CA TRP A 204 33.08 20.50 5.16
C TRP A 204 33.07 21.60 4.11
N TYR A 205 31.89 22.03 3.70
CA TYR A 205 31.74 23.14 2.77
C TYR A 205 31.53 24.43 3.56
N GLU A 206 32.41 25.42 3.39
CA GLU A 206 32.21 26.76 3.93
C GLU A 206 31.25 27.54 3.03
N ILE A 207 30.16 28.03 3.62
CA ILE A 207 29.15 28.85 2.95
C ILE A 207 29.21 30.24 3.58
N SER A 208 29.57 31.24 2.76
CA SER A 208 29.62 32.64 3.14
C SER A 208 28.59 33.42 2.33
N CYS A 209 27.59 33.98 2.99
CA CYS A 209 26.39 34.49 2.33
C CYS A 209 25.75 35.64 3.10
N LEU A 210 24.98 36.46 2.41
CA LEU A 210 24.07 37.41 3.05
C LEU A 210 22.86 36.63 3.63
N PRO A 211 22.23 37.08 4.74
CA PRO A 211 21.13 36.37 5.38
C PRO A 211 20.01 35.92 4.43
N PHE A 212 19.65 36.75 3.44
CA PHE A 212 18.58 36.40 2.49
C PHE A 212 19.00 35.39 1.40
N GLU A 213 20.30 35.18 1.17
CA GLU A 213 20.83 34.22 0.18
C GLU A 213 21.27 32.90 0.80
N CYS A 214 21.53 32.88 2.11
CA CYS A 214 22.14 31.73 2.77
C CYS A 214 21.35 30.43 2.62
N LEU A 215 20.02 30.47 2.69
CA LEU A 215 19.21 29.27 2.51
C LEU A 215 19.33 28.71 1.08
N TYR A 216 19.41 29.59 0.08
CA TYR A 216 19.59 29.19 -1.31
C TYR A 216 20.97 28.56 -1.55
N GLN A 217 22.03 29.15 -1.00
CA GLN A 217 23.38 28.59 -1.10
C GLN A 217 23.47 27.25 -0.35
N LEU A 218 22.89 27.16 0.85
CA LEU A 218 22.78 25.92 1.62
C LEU A 218 22.04 24.84 0.84
N ASP A 219 20.89 25.16 0.24
CA ASP A 219 20.15 24.22 -0.58
C ASP A 219 20.95 23.79 -1.81
N THR A 220 21.70 24.70 -2.44
CA THR A 220 22.57 24.38 -3.59
C THR A 220 23.67 23.39 -3.20
N VAL A 221 24.40 23.66 -2.12
CA VAL A 221 25.45 22.76 -1.60
C VAL A 221 24.84 21.42 -1.20
N SER A 222 23.74 21.45 -0.44
CA SER A 222 23.06 20.26 0.04
C SER A 222 22.49 19.40 -1.11
N ASN A 223 21.97 20.01 -2.18
CA ASN A 223 21.53 19.31 -3.40
C ASN A 223 22.70 18.71 -4.20
N ASN A 224 23.89 19.33 -4.17
CA ASN A 224 25.06 18.75 -4.81
C ASN A 224 25.61 17.57 -3.99
N VAL A 225 25.66 17.71 -2.67
CA VAL A 225 26.03 16.63 -1.75
C VAL A 225 25.02 15.48 -1.81
N SER A 226 23.72 15.75 -1.92
CA SER A 226 22.69 14.71 -1.99
C SER A 226 22.89 13.78 -3.18
N LYS A 227 23.39 14.27 -4.33
CA LYS A 227 23.70 13.44 -5.51
C LYS A 227 24.75 12.34 -5.23
N LEU A 228 25.61 12.54 -4.23
CA LEU A 228 26.61 11.56 -3.81
C LEU A 228 25.99 10.40 -3.01
N ASN A 229 24.74 10.52 -2.56
CA ASN A 229 24.07 9.48 -1.76
C ASN A 229 24.05 8.12 -2.47
N LYS A 230 24.06 8.10 -3.81
CA LYS A 230 24.06 6.89 -4.64
C LYS A 230 25.19 5.91 -4.29
N TYR A 231 26.32 6.40 -3.79
CA TYR A 231 27.50 5.57 -3.42
C TYR A 231 27.44 4.97 -2.00
N PHE A 232 26.44 5.36 -1.21
CA PHE A 232 26.30 4.98 0.21
C PHE A 232 25.10 4.07 0.46
N TRP A 233 24.42 3.64 -0.61
CA TRP A 233 23.40 2.61 -0.57
C TRP A 233 24.03 1.22 -0.62
N TYR A 234 23.42 0.31 0.11
CA TYR A 234 23.95 -1.02 0.29
C TYR A 234 22.85 -2.08 0.25
N ASN A 235 23.20 -3.23 -0.33
CA ASN A 235 22.49 -4.47 -0.07
C ASN A 235 23.54 -5.49 0.39
N PRO A 236 23.43 -6.07 1.60
CA PRO A 236 24.42 -7.00 2.14
C PRO A 236 24.73 -8.19 1.24
N ARG A 237 23.79 -8.58 0.38
CA ARG A 237 23.94 -9.75 -0.48
C ARG A 237 24.51 -9.45 -1.86
N THR A 238 24.40 -8.22 -2.36
CA THR A 238 24.91 -7.91 -3.70
C THR A 238 26.44 -8.05 -3.77
N LEU A 239 27.16 -7.72 -2.68
CA LEU A 239 28.63 -7.84 -2.61
C LEU A 239 29.17 -9.24 -2.88
N TYR A 240 28.46 -10.29 -2.45
CA TYR A 240 28.91 -11.67 -2.69
C TYR A 240 28.83 -12.06 -4.16
N VAL A 241 27.95 -11.41 -4.93
CA VAL A 241 27.65 -11.78 -6.31
C VAL A 241 28.44 -10.94 -7.31
N LEU A 242 28.89 -9.76 -6.89
CA LEU A 242 29.58 -8.75 -7.71
C LEU A 242 30.87 -9.21 -8.37
N ASP A 243 31.56 -10.21 -7.82
CA ASP A 243 32.87 -10.61 -8.32
C ASP A 243 32.83 -11.51 -9.57
N HIS A 244 31.63 -11.92 -10.03
CA HIS A 244 31.49 -13.01 -11.01
C HIS A 244 30.44 -12.80 -12.11
N VAL A 245 29.91 -11.58 -12.28
CA VAL A 245 28.79 -11.33 -13.20
C VAL A 245 29.17 -10.33 -14.30
N ASP A 246 29.18 -10.82 -15.54
CA ASP A 246 29.26 -9.99 -16.73
C ASP A 246 27.90 -9.30 -17.00
N PHE A 247 27.89 -8.09 -17.57
CA PHE A 247 26.65 -7.36 -17.92
C PHE A 247 25.94 -7.91 -19.18
N THR A 248 26.16 -9.17 -19.53
CA THR A 248 25.52 -9.84 -20.66
C THR A 248 24.17 -10.44 -20.24
N HIS A 249 23.30 -10.76 -21.21
CA HIS A 249 22.04 -11.46 -20.94
C HIS A 249 22.26 -12.77 -20.14
N LEU A 250 23.29 -13.53 -20.49
CA LEU A 250 23.67 -14.75 -19.76
C LEU A 250 24.10 -14.44 -18.31
N GLY A 251 24.77 -13.31 -18.10
CA GLY A 251 25.12 -12.83 -16.77
C GLY A 251 23.90 -12.51 -15.91
N TYR A 252 22.87 -11.86 -16.46
CA TYR A 252 21.62 -11.62 -15.73
C TYR A 252 20.86 -12.91 -15.41
N GLN A 253 20.84 -13.88 -16.32
CA GLN A 253 20.23 -15.18 -16.06
C GLN A 253 20.96 -15.93 -14.93
N LYS A 254 22.30 -15.96 -14.97
CA LYS A 254 23.14 -16.55 -13.91
C LYS A 254 22.96 -15.80 -12.58
N LEU A 255 22.81 -14.48 -12.63
CA LEU A 255 22.52 -13.68 -11.45
C LEU A 255 21.14 -14.04 -10.87
N ALA A 256 20.10 -14.15 -11.70
CA ALA A 256 18.76 -14.50 -11.26
C ALA A 256 18.68 -15.90 -10.63
N SER A 257 19.47 -16.86 -11.13
CA SER A 257 19.49 -18.22 -10.59
C SER A 257 20.12 -18.32 -9.20
N VAL A 258 21.06 -17.42 -8.85
CA VAL A 258 21.75 -17.41 -7.54
C VAL A 258 21.23 -16.36 -6.56
N THR A 259 20.33 -15.46 -6.99
CA THR A 259 19.82 -14.35 -6.15
C THR A 259 18.31 -14.36 -6.03
N THR A 260 17.76 -13.78 -4.95
CA THR A 260 16.32 -13.48 -4.86
C THR A 260 15.90 -12.39 -5.82
N LYS A 261 14.61 -12.33 -6.12
CA LYS A 261 13.96 -11.23 -6.84
C LYS A 261 14.33 -9.85 -6.25
N ASN A 262 14.36 -9.74 -4.93
CA ASN A 262 14.77 -8.50 -4.22
C ASN A 262 16.26 -8.17 -4.40
N THR A 263 17.14 -9.17 -4.38
CA THR A 263 18.59 -8.96 -4.56
C THR A 263 18.92 -8.69 -6.02
N PHE A 264 18.22 -9.34 -6.94
CA PHE A 264 18.26 -9.07 -8.38
C PHE A 264 17.85 -7.63 -8.68
N LEU A 265 16.72 -7.17 -8.13
CA LEU A 265 16.29 -5.77 -8.25
C LEU A 265 17.34 -4.80 -7.68
N ALA A 266 17.86 -5.07 -6.48
CA ALA A 266 18.88 -4.22 -5.88
C ALA A 266 20.13 -4.12 -6.78
N TYR A 267 20.55 -5.24 -7.39
CA TYR A 267 21.63 -5.24 -8.37
C TYR A 267 21.31 -4.35 -9.58
N LEU A 268 20.10 -4.47 -10.16
CA LEU A 268 19.68 -3.63 -11.29
C LEU A 268 19.67 -2.14 -10.95
N ILE A 269 19.26 -1.77 -9.74
CA ILE A 269 19.25 -0.38 -9.28
C ILE A 269 20.67 0.18 -9.11
N PHE A 270 21.61 -0.66 -8.65
CA PHE A 270 22.98 -0.22 -8.37
C PHE A 270 23.95 -0.43 -9.53
N GLN A 271 23.49 -0.88 -10.71
CA GLN A 271 24.37 -1.24 -11.82
C GLN A 271 25.42 -0.17 -12.17
N ASP A 272 25.04 1.10 -12.19
CA ASP A 272 25.92 2.24 -12.48
C ASP A 272 26.91 2.59 -11.36
N VAL A 273 26.52 2.32 -10.12
CA VAL A 273 27.33 2.52 -8.90
C VAL A 273 28.36 1.41 -8.77
N LEU A 274 27.96 0.18 -9.11
CA LEU A 274 28.76 -1.03 -8.97
C LEU A 274 29.96 -1.09 -9.93
N ILE A 275 29.85 -0.51 -11.13
CA ILE A 275 30.94 -0.41 -12.11
C ILE A 275 32.16 0.32 -11.53
N ASN A 276 31.97 1.24 -10.58
CA ASN A 276 33.04 2.06 -10.02
C ASN A 276 33.81 1.39 -8.87
N GLY A 277 33.59 0.09 -8.60
CA GLY A 277 34.43 -0.69 -7.70
C GLY A 277 34.33 -0.32 -6.21
N LEU A 278 33.14 0.07 -5.73
CA LEU A 278 32.89 0.57 -4.36
C LEU A 278 32.90 -0.52 -3.26
N LYS A 279 33.90 -1.41 -3.26
CA LYS A 279 34.01 -2.47 -2.25
C LYS A 279 34.30 -1.96 -0.82
N LYS A 280 34.76 -0.70 -0.67
CA LYS A 280 35.21 -0.13 0.61
C LYS A 280 34.41 1.09 1.10
N SER A 281 33.27 1.42 0.46
CA SER A 281 32.49 2.57 0.93
C SER A 281 31.76 2.26 2.24
N LYS A 282 31.64 3.27 3.10
CA LYS A 282 30.84 3.19 4.31
C LYS A 282 29.37 3.09 3.91
N THR A 283 28.65 2.11 4.42
CA THR A 283 27.23 1.95 4.14
C THR A 283 26.41 2.85 5.07
N LEU A 284 25.64 3.78 4.52
CA LEU A 284 24.72 4.63 5.30
C LEU A 284 23.27 4.21 5.14
N HIS A 285 22.93 3.71 3.95
CA HIS A 285 21.57 3.36 3.57
C HIS A 285 21.48 1.92 3.13
N TYR A 286 20.31 1.32 3.32
CA TYR A 286 20.01 0.01 2.79
C TYR A 286 18.73 0.06 1.95
N ILE A 287 18.71 -0.70 0.86
CA ILE A 287 17.48 -0.95 0.13
C ILE A 287 16.70 -2.04 0.86
N SER A 288 15.53 -1.70 1.37
CA SER A 288 14.63 -2.70 1.96
C SER A 288 14.11 -3.64 0.86
N PRO A 289 13.94 -4.94 1.14
CA PRO A 289 13.21 -5.82 0.23
C PRO A 289 11.75 -5.36 0.08
N ILE A 290 11.09 -5.81 -0.98
CA ILE A 290 9.64 -5.74 -1.09
C ILE A 290 9.06 -6.53 0.08
N LYS A 291 8.30 -5.84 0.92
CA LYS A 291 7.69 -6.41 2.12
C LYS A 291 6.35 -5.79 2.38
N ARG A 292 5.57 -6.39 3.27
CA ARG A 292 4.32 -5.79 3.74
C ARG A 292 4.57 -4.45 4.42
N ILE A 293 3.76 -3.47 4.04
CA ILE A 293 3.76 -2.17 4.68
C ILE A 293 2.89 -2.26 5.93
N ARG A 294 3.50 -2.18 7.12
CA ARG A 294 2.77 -2.17 8.40
C ARG A 294 2.39 -0.75 8.78
N TYR A 295 1.16 -0.56 9.29
CA TYR A 295 0.67 0.76 9.69
C TYR A 295 1.54 1.45 10.76
N TYR A 296 2.15 0.66 11.66
CA TYR A 296 2.95 1.19 12.77
C TYR A 296 4.41 1.48 12.38
N THR A 297 4.99 0.74 11.43
CA THR A 297 6.38 0.96 10.99
C THR A 297 6.47 2.09 9.96
N SER A 298 5.42 2.30 9.16
CA SER A 298 5.39 3.25 8.05
C SER A 298 5.33 4.73 8.46
N ARG A 299 5.04 5.07 9.73
CA ARG A 299 4.91 6.48 10.16
C ARG A 299 6.16 7.32 9.89
N TRP A 300 7.31 6.68 9.68
CA TRP A 300 8.60 7.35 9.62
C TRP A 300 9.39 7.05 8.35
N PHE A 301 8.90 6.17 7.48
CA PHE A 301 9.55 5.85 6.22
C PHE A 301 8.71 6.36 5.06
N ASN A 302 9.39 6.82 4.01
CA ASN A 302 8.76 6.88 2.71
C ASN A 302 8.50 5.44 2.27
N PHE A 303 7.26 5.12 1.94
CA PHE A 303 6.95 3.84 1.32
C PHE A 303 6.64 4.06 -0.14
N LEU A 304 7.15 3.16 -0.97
CA LEU A 304 6.78 3.09 -2.37
C LEU A 304 5.84 1.89 -2.53
N TYR A 305 4.58 2.17 -2.87
CA TYR A 305 3.60 1.14 -3.15
C TYR A 305 4.06 0.30 -4.34
N TYR A 306 4.01 -1.02 -4.19
CA TYR A 306 4.30 -1.96 -5.26
C TYR A 306 3.02 -2.61 -5.77
N ASP A 307 2.36 -3.38 -4.91
CA ASP A 307 1.16 -4.15 -5.26
C ASP A 307 0.33 -4.51 -4.02
N VAL A 308 -0.87 -5.04 -4.25
CA VAL A 308 -1.70 -5.71 -3.24
C VAL A 308 -1.55 -7.22 -3.40
N LYS A 309 -0.83 -7.85 -2.47
CA LYS A 309 -0.80 -9.31 -2.40
C LYS A 309 -2.14 -9.82 -1.91
N SER A 310 -2.84 -10.51 -2.80
CA SER A 310 -4.08 -11.21 -2.50
C SER A 310 -3.81 -12.69 -2.35
N TYR A 311 -4.43 -13.27 -1.33
CA TYR A 311 -4.32 -14.70 -1.03
C TYR A 311 -5.61 -15.37 -1.41
N SER A 312 -5.52 -16.61 -1.86
CA SER A 312 -6.66 -17.49 -2.11
C SER A 312 -6.41 -18.80 -1.40
N PHE A 313 -7.38 -19.71 -1.45
CA PHE A 313 -7.25 -21.04 -0.92
C PHE A 313 -7.90 -22.04 -1.87
N VAL A 314 -7.48 -23.30 -1.80
CA VAL A 314 -8.08 -24.43 -2.49
C VAL A 314 -8.47 -25.51 -1.50
N SER A 315 -9.65 -26.09 -1.68
CA SER A 315 -10.15 -27.21 -0.89
C SER A 315 -11.14 -28.02 -1.73
N CYS A 316 -11.37 -29.28 -1.36
CA CYS A 316 -12.48 -30.08 -1.87
C CYS A 316 -13.62 -30.26 -0.84
N TYR A 317 -13.45 -29.78 0.39
CA TYR A 317 -14.44 -29.98 1.44
C TYR A 317 -15.71 -29.14 1.19
N GLY A 318 -16.88 -29.74 1.41
CA GLY A 318 -18.16 -29.02 1.34
C GLY A 318 -18.50 -28.39 -0.01
N ILE A 319 -17.74 -28.70 -1.06
CA ILE A 319 -18.07 -28.24 -2.41
C ILE A 319 -19.44 -28.80 -2.76
N ARG A 320 -20.35 -27.89 -3.12
CA ARG A 320 -21.61 -28.26 -3.73
C ARG A 320 -21.48 -27.96 -5.22
N SER A 321 -21.87 -28.92 -6.05
CA SER A 321 -22.18 -28.59 -7.44
C SER A 321 -23.30 -27.55 -7.37
N SER A 322 -23.10 -26.37 -7.95
CA SER A 322 -24.16 -25.37 -8.01
C SER A 322 -25.22 -25.72 -9.05
N PHE A 323 -25.37 -27.01 -9.37
CA PHE A 323 -26.36 -27.51 -10.31
C PHE A 323 -27.69 -27.60 -9.58
N ASP A 324 -28.27 -26.44 -9.33
CA ASP A 324 -29.71 -26.35 -9.12
C ASP A 324 -30.34 -26.31 -10.50
N LEU A 325 -31.21 -27.27 -10.81
CA LEU A 325 -31.93 -27.34 -12.09
C LEU A 325 -32.64 -26.00 -12.40
N GLY A 326 -33.17 -25.32 -11.38
CA GLY A 326 -33.78 -24.01 -11.54
C GLY A 326 -32.77 -22.93 -11.94
N SER A 327 -31.57 -22.97 -11.34
CA SER A 327 -30.46 -22.09 -11.73
C SER A 327 -29.89 -22.44 -13.10
N ALA A 328 -29.94 -23.69 -13.54
CA ALA A 328 -29.48 -24.09 -14.87
C ALA A 328 -30.44 -23.63 -15.97
N LEU A 329 -31.75 -23.61 -15.70
CA LEU A 329 -32.75 -23.09 -16.63
C LEU A 329 -32.76 -21.55 -16.68
N THR A 330 -32.50 -20.88 -15.56
CA THR A 330 -32.50 -19.40 -15.51
C THR A 330 -31.11 -18.80 -15.74
N GLY A 331 -30.03 -19.56 -15.54
CA GLY A 331 -28.62 -19.16 -15.64
C GLY A 331 -28.15 -18.58 -16.97
N PRO A 332 -28.70 -18.98 -18.14
CA PRO A 332 -28.32 -18.41 -19.44
C PRO A 332 -28.48 -16.88 -19.53
N PHE A 333 -29.36 -16.29 -18.71
CA PHE A 333 -29.55 -14.86 -18.60
C PHE A 333 -29.44 -14.40 -17.16
N ASP A 334 -28.82 -13.26 -16.92
CA ASP A 334 -28.76 -12.68 -15.57
C ASP A 334 -30.14 -12.14 -15.15
N VAL A 335 -30.31 -11.89 -13.84
CA VAL A 335 -31.57 -11.37 -13.28
C VAL A 335 -31.99 -10.08 -14.00
N SER A 336 -31.03 -9.21 -14.35
CA SER A 336 -31.29 -7.97 -15.08
C SER A 336 -31.89 -8.26 -16.46
N SER A 337 -31.30 -9.17 -17.24
CA SER A 337 -31.83 -9.57 -18.55
C SER A 337 -33.24 -10.13 -18.45
N TRP A 338 -33.52 -11.01 -17.47
CA TRP A 338 -34.87 -11.51 -17.25
C TRP A 338 -35.86 -10.40 -16.91
N THR A 339 -35.48 -9.44 -16.06
CA THR A 339 -36.35 -8.31 -15.74
C THR A 339 -36.60 -7.40 -16.96
N ILE A 340 -35.59 -7.20 -17.82
CA ILE A 340 -35.74 -6.44 -19.07
C ILE A 340 -36.67 -7.18 -20.04
N LEU A 341 -36.55 -8.50 -20.16
CA LEU A 341 -37.44 -9.31 -20.99
C LEU A 341 -38.88 -9.31 -20.47
N ALA A 342 -39.07 -9.42 -19.16
CA ALA A 342 -40.39 -9.36 -18.54
C ALA A 342 -41.04 -7.98 -18.72
N THR A 343 -40.27 -6.90 -18.54
CA THR A 343 -40.77 -5.53 -18.72
C THR A 343 -41.07 -5.23 -20.19
N SER A 344 -40.22 -5.64 -21.14
CA SER A 344 -40.49 -5.46 -22.57
C SER A 344 -41.74 -6.23 -23.01
N PHE A 345 -41.91 -7.46 -22.52
CA PHE A 345 -43.12 -8.26 -22.74
C PHE A 345 -44.38 -7.54 -22.25
N ILE A 346 -44.36 -7.02 -21.01
CA ILE A 346 -45.49 -6.27 -20.44
C ILE A 346 -45.80 -5.02 -21.27
N ILE A 347 -44.79 -4.25 -21.67
CA ILE A 347 -44.97 -3.05 -22.50
C ILE A 347 -45.64 -3.40 -23.83
N VAL A 348 -45.18 -4.45 -24.50
CA VAL A 348 -45.76 -4.88 -25.78
C VAL A 348 -47.20 -5.37 -25.61
N VAL A 349 -47.50 -6.10 -24.52
CA VAL A 349 -48.88 -6.47 -24.17
C VAL A 349 -49.75 -5.24 -23.94
N ILE A 350 -49.26 -4.23 -23.21
CA ILE A 350 -49.99 -2.97 -22.97
C ILE A 350 -50.24 -2.23 -24.29
N ILE A 351 -49.25 -2.15 -25.18
CA ILE A 351 -49.39 -1.52 -26.50
C ILE A 351 -50.47 -2.23 -27.31
N PHE A 352 -50.41 -3.56 -27.43
CA PHE A 352 -51.40 -4.31 -28.21
C PHE A 352 -52.81 -4.26 -27.61
N THR A 353 -52.91 -4.32 -26.29
CA THR A 353 -54.18 -4.19 -25.57
C THR A 353 -54.78 -2.80 -25.80
N SER A 354 -53.96 -1.76 -25.71
CA SER A 354 -54.38 -0.37 -25.93
C SER A 354 -54.82 -0.11 -27.37
N LEU A 355 -54.14 -0.72 -28.35
CA LEU A 355 -54.47 -0.60 -29.77
C LEU A 355 -55.75 -1.35 -30.16
N ARG A 356 -56.08 -2.47 -29.49
CA ARG A 356 -57.20 -3.33 -29.88
C ARG A 356 -58.58 -2.87 -29.41
N ARG A 357 -58.70 -1.91 -28.49
CA ARG A 357 -59.97 -1.37 -27.90
C ARG A 357 -60.99 -2.41 -27.35
N ASN A 358 -60.75 -3.69 -27.56
CA ASN A 358 -61.54 -4.84 -27.09
C ASN A 358 -60.82 -5.52 -25.91
N VAL A 359 -61.50 -6.48 -25.29
CA VAL A 359 -61.13 -7.21 -24.06
C VAL A 359 -59.62 -7.50 -23.97
N ILE A 360 -59.04 -7.22 -22.79
CA ILE A 360 -57.61 -7.31 -22.45
C ILE A 360 -56.98 -8.67 -22.80
N SER A 361 -57.79 -9.73 -22.89
CA SER A 361 -57.37 -11.09 -23.21
C SER A 361 -56.66 -11.23 -24.55
N ASP A 362 -57.10 -10.54 -25.60
CA ASP A 362 -56.74 -10.93 -26.96
C ASP A 362 -55.32 -10.48 -27.35
N GLY A 363 -54.87 -9.34 -26.81
CA GLY A 363 -53.50 -8.86 -26.99
C GLY A 363 -52.51 -9.73 -26.21
N PHE A 364 -52.86 -10.11 -24.98
CA PHE A 364 -52.04 -10.99 -24.15
C PHE A 364 -51.85 -12.37 -24.80
N PHE A 365 -52.92 -13.03 -25.24
CA PHE A 365 -52.83 -14.36 -25.87
C PHE A 365 -52.03 -14.33 -27.17
N LEU A 366 -52.11 -13.25 -27.96
CA LEU A 366 -51.30 -13.08 -29.17
C LEU A 366 -49.80 -13.06 -28.83
N VAL A 367 -49.39 -12.20 -27.88
CA VAL A 367 -47.99 -12.04 -27.50
C VAL A 367 -47.45 -13.32 -26.85
N VAL A 368 -48.23 -13.95 -25.96
CA VAL A 368 -47.88 -15.26 -25.37
C VAL A 368 -47.72 -16.33 -26.44
N GLY A 369 -48.66 -16.42 -27.39
CA GLY A 369 -48.61 -17.40 -28.48
C GLY A 369 -47.35 -17.26 -29.33
N ILE A 370 -46.98 -16.02 -29.69
CA ILE A 370 -45.74 -15.72 -30.42
C ILE A 370 -44.51 -16.09 -29.58
N SER A 371 -44.46 -15.68 -28.31
CA SER A 371 -43.30 -15.91 -27.44
C SER A 371 -43.08 -17.38 -27.08
N LEU A 372 -44.13 -18.20 -27.07
CA LEU A 372 -44.03 -19.64 -26.83
C LEU A 372 -43.80 -20.46 -28.12
N GLU A 373 -43.62 -19.80 -29.28
CA GLU A 373 -43.59 -20.45 -30.60
C GLU A 373 -44.80 -21.39 -30.82
N SER A 374 -45.92 -21.11 -30.14
CA SER A 374 -47.07 -22.01 -30.14
C SER A 374 -47.81 -21.86 -31.46
N SER A 375 -47.83 -22.93 -32.23
CA SER A 375 -48.57 -23.05 -33.51
C SER A 375 -50.09 -22.95 -33.35
N VAL A 376 -50.59 -22.65 -32.15
CA VAL A 376 -51.99 -22.33 -31.81
C VAL A 376 -52.45 -20.99 -32.43
N LEU A 377 -51.72 -20.47 -33.42
CA LEU A 377 -52.21 -19.51 -34.41
C LEU A 377 -52.86 -20.22 -35.61
N THR A 378 -53.68 -21.25 -35.37
CA THR A 378 -54.82 -21.60 -36.27
C THR A 378 -55.84 -20.47 -36.40
N LEU A 379 -55.57 -19.35 -35.71
CA LEU A 379 -56.19 -18.05 -35.79
C LEU A 379 -56.04 -17.32 -37.12
N GLN A 380 -55.71 -17.95 -38.26
CA GLN A 380 -55.85 -17.26 -39.56
C GLN A 380 -57.28 -16.75 -39.73
N THR A 381 -58.28 -17.49 -39.22
CA THR A 381 -59.68 -17.08 -39.20
C THR A 381 -59.97 -15.91 -38.26
N VAL A 382 -59.38 -15.82 -37.07
CA VAL A 382 -59.59 -14.66 -36.17
C VAL A 382 -58.74 -13.46 -36.62
N TYR A 383 -57.57 -13.70 -37.19
CA TYR A 383 -56.75 -12.65 -37.79
C TYR A 383 -57.49 -12.06 -38.99
N GLU A 384 -58.02 -12.88 -39.89
CA GLU A 384 -58.80 -12.44 -41.05
C GLU A 384 -60.17 -11.84 -40.66
N THR A 385 -60.89 -12.38 -39.68
CA THR A 385 -62.21 -11.86 -39.31
C THR A 385 -62.15 -10.58 -38.47
N THR A 386 -61.11 -10.42 -37.65
CA THR A 386 -60.95 -9.24 -36.78
C THR A 386 -60.21 -8.09 -37.50
N PHE A 387 -59.24 -8.40 -38.37
CA PHE A 387 -58.41 -7.40 -39.07
C PHE A 387 -58.80 -7.14 -40.53
N ARG A 388 -59.98 -7.57 -41.02
CA ARG A 388 -60.43 -7.21 -42.39
C ARG A 388 -61.58 -6.20 -42.41
N ARG A 389 -62.19 -5.89 -41.25
CA ARG A 389 -63.41 -5.08 -41.17
C ARG A 389 -63.23 -3.55 -41.16
N LYS A 390 -62.02 -2.97 -41.02
CA LYS A 390 -61.82 -1.50 -41.01
C LYS A 390 -60.63 -1.05 -41.88
N LYS A 391 -60.91 -0.41 -43.03
CA LYS A 391 -59.94 -0.03 -44.11
C LYS A 391 -58.77 0.92 -43.74
N HIS A 392 -58.59 1.33 -42.49
CA HIS A 392 -57.48 2.21 -42.08
C HIS A 392 -56.61 1.49 -41.04
N TYR A 393 -55.58 0.78 -41.52
CA TYR A 393 -54.64 0.07 -40.66
C TYR A 393 -53.37 0.90 -40.42
N LEU A 394 -52.92 0.91 -39.16
CA LEU A 394 -51.64 1.47 -38.73
C LEU A 394 -50.55 0.45 -39.10
N VAL A 395 -49.75 0.77 -40.13
CA VAL A 395 -48.62 -0.05 -40.62
C VAL A 395 -47.67 -0.43 -39.48
N GLY A 396 -47.51 0.43 -38.49
CA GLY A 396 -46.67 0.23 -37.32
C GLY A 396 -47.13 -0.89 -36.41
N SER A 397 -48.42 -1.23 -36.34
CA SER A 397 -48.87 -2.39 -35.58
C SER A 397 -48.34 -3.71 -36.17
N TYR A 398 -48.35 -3.83 -37.50
CA TYR A 398 -47.74 -4.97 -38.20
C TYR A 398 -46.23 -4.98 -38.09
N ALA A 399 -45.58 -3.81 -38.15
CA ALA A 399 -44.15 -3.69 -37.94
C ALA A 399 -43.74 -4.16 -36.54
N ILE A 400 -44.48 -3.79 -35.49
CA ILE A 400 -44.22 -4.24 -34.12
C ILE A 400 -44.43 -5.74 -33.99
N ILE A 401 -45.50 -6.30 -34.56
CA ILE A 401 -45.72 -7.76 -34.53
C ILE A 401 -44.57 -8.48 -35.24
N ALA A 402 -44.19 -8.05 -36.45
CA ALA A 402 -43.11 -8.65 -37.21
C ALA A 402 -41.77 -8.58 -36.46
N VAL A 403 -41.45 -7.41 -35.89
CA VAL A 403 -40.24 -7.22 -35.09
C VAL A 403 -40.28 -8.07 -33.83
N TRP A 404 -41.42 -8.18 -33.15
CA TRP A 404 -41.56 -9.03 -31.97
C TRP A 404 -41.39 -10.52 -32.30
N ILE A 405 -41.96 -10.99 -33.41
CA ILE A 405 -41.78 -12.36 -33.91
C ILE A 405 -40.29 -12.64 -34.18
N VAL A 406 -39.59 -11.73 -34.86
CA VAL A 406 -38.16 -11.90 -35.17
C VAL A 406 -37.31 -11.82 -33.89
N LEU A 407 -37.54 -10.84 -33.02
CA LEU A 407 -36.72 -10.66 -31.83
C LEU A 407 -36.98 -11.77 -30.80
N MET A 408 -38.24 -12.00 -30.43
CA MET A 408 -38.58 -12.92 -29.34
C MET A 408 -38.77 -14.34 -29.83
N GLY A 409 -39.44 -14.52 -30.97
CA GLY A 409 -39.78 -15.84 -31.50
C GLY A 409 -38.65 -16.53 -32.26
N THR A 410 -37.62 -15.81 -32.73
CA THR A 410 -36.50 -16.46 -33.44
C THR A 410 -35.13 -16.14 -32.86
N ILE A 411 -34.82 -14.87 -32.58
CA ILE A 411 -33.48 -14.50 -32.08
C ILE A 411 -33.30 -14.93 -30.61
N LEU A 412 -34.23 -14.54 -29.73
CA LEU A 412 -34.11 -14.80 -28.30
C LEU A 412 -34.15 -16.30 -27.98
N THR A 413 -35.05 -17.07 -28.60
CA THR A 413 -35.16 -18.52 -28.37
C THR A 413 -33.93 -19.27 -28.87
N ASN A 414 -33.38 -18.90 -30.04
CA ASN A 414 -32.13 -19.49 -30.54
C ASN A 414 -30.92 -19.11 -29.68
N TRP A 415 -30.88 -17.87 -29.17
CA TRP A 415 -29.84 -17.46 -28.22
C TRP A 415 -29.96 -18.24 -26.92
N TYR A 416 -31.14 -18.27 -26.31
CA TYR A 416 -31.36 -19.05 -25.09
C TYR A 416 -30.94 -20.51 -25.28
N LYS A 417 -31.34 -21.16 -26.39
CA LYS A 417 -30.92 -22.53 -26.72
C LYS A 417 -29.39 -22.63 -26.80
N THR A 418 -28.72 -21.71 -27.50
CA THR A 418 -27.26 -21.71 -27.64
C THR A 418 -26.55 -21.52 -26.29
N TRP A 419 -27.05 -20.62 -25.45
CA TRP A 419 -26.48 -20.38 -24.12
C TRP A 419 -26.72 -21.55 -23.18
N PHE A 420 -27.94 -22.07 -23.18
CA PHE A 420 -28.30 -23.24 -22.38
C PHE A 420 -27.47 -24.46 -22.79
N THR A 421 -27.34 -24.77 -24.07
CA THR A 421 -26.49 -25.88 -24.53
C THR A 421 -25.04 -25.64 -24.18
N MET A 422 -24.54 -24.42 -24.30
CA MET A 422 -23.18 -24.09 -23.91
C MET A 422 -22.95 -24.22 -22.40
N GLU A 423 -23.86 -23.77 -21.55
CA GLU A 423 -23.78 -23.97 -20.10
C GLU A 423 -23.91 -25.44 -19.71
N MET A 424 -24.67 -26.23 -20.46
CA MET A 424 -24.78 -27.69 -20.28
C MET A 424 -23.54 -28.46 -20.75
N ILE A 425 -22.80 -27.94 -21.74
CA ILE A 425 -21.54 -28.53 -22.24
C ILE A 425 -20.35 -28.11 -21.36
N ILE A 426 -20.37 -26.90 -20.82
CA ILE A 426 -19.31 -26.42 -19.92
C ILE A 426 -19.39 -27.25 -18.63
N PRO A 427 -18.27 -27.80 -18.13
CA PRO A 427 -18.26 -28.57 -16.90
C PRO A 427 -18.88 -27.77 -15.76
N THR A 428 -19.65 -28.45 -14.92
CA THR A 428 -20.37 -27.89 -13.78
C THR A 428 -19.47 -26.91 -13.02
N LYS A 429 -19.92 -25.65 -12.90
CA LYS A 429 -19.20 -24.66 -12.10
C LYS A 429 -19.34 -25.07 -10.64
N TYR A 430 -18.22 -25.37 -10.01
CA TYR A 430 -18.16 -25.58 -8.59
C TYR A 430 -17.79 -24.26 -7.91
N LYS A 431 -18.55 -23.88 -6.89
CA LYS A 431 -18.27 -22.69 -6.08
C LYS A 431 -17.83 -23.14 -4.69
N SER A 432 -16.81 -22.47 -4.16
CA SER A 432 -16.48 -22.64 -2.76
C SER A 432 -17.65 -22.11 -1.93
N PRO A 433 -18.14 -22.85 -0.93
CA PRO A 433 -19.21 -22.37 -0.06
C PRO A 433 -18.73 -21.29 0.93
N TRP A 434 -17.46 -20.87 0.88
CA TRP A 434 -16.87 -19.95 1.84
C TRP A 434 -16.28 -18.71 1.18
N ASP A 435 -16.61 -17.55 1.76
CA ASP A 435 -15.99 -16.27 1.40
C ASP A 435 -14.58 -16.09 2.03
N SER A 436 -14.32 -16.76 3.15
CA SER A 436 -13.02 -16.81 3.81
C SER A 436 -12.90 -18.12 4.57
N VAL A 437 -11.76 -18.80 4.42
CA VAL A 437 -11.59 -20.14 4.97
C VAL A 437 -11.37 -20.11 6.48
N ILE A 438 -10.75 -19.05 7.00
CA ILE A 438 -10.42 -18.89 8.43
C ILE A 438 -11.68 -18.70 9.28
N ASN A 439 -12.73 -18.16 8.67
CA ASN A 439 -14.00 -17.87 9.31
C ASN A 439 -14.84 -19.12 9.58
N ASN A 440 -14.46 -20.28 9.03
CA ASN A 440 -15.19 -21.53 9.23
C ASN A 440 -14.57 -22.37 10.35
N GLU A 441 -15.39 -22.72 11.33
CA GLU A 441 -14.95 -23.49 12.49
C GLU A 441 -14.50 -24.91 12.11
N GLY A 442 -13.31 -25.27 12.57
CA GLY A 442 -12.71 -26.59 12.40
C GLY A 442 -12.02 -26.84 11.05
N ILE A 443 -11.90 -25.83 10.17
CA ILE A 443 -11.04 -25.97 8.97
C ILE A 443 -9.58 -25.80 9.36
N THR A 444 -8.76 -26.78 9.00
CA THR A 444 -7.31 -26.70 9.08
C THR A 444 -6.77 -26.03 7.80
N VAL A 445 -6.16 -24.86 7.95
CA VAL A 445 -5.55 -24.12 6.84
C VAL A 445 -4.07 -24.46 6.76
N LEU A 446 -3.67 -25.18 5.71
CA LEU A 446 -2.28 -25.38 5.33
C LEU A 446 -1.79 -24.09 4.67
N MET A 447 -0.73 -23.48 5.19
CA MET A 447 -0.23 -22.18 4.72
C MET A 447 1.28 -22.25 4.53
N THR A 448 1.80 -21.74 3.43
CA THR A 448 3.24 -21.77 3.20
C THR A 448 3.99 -20.85 4.16
N PHE A 449 5.19 -21.25 4.60
CA PHE A 449 6.04 -20.36 5.42
C PHE A 449 6.37 -19.04 4.73
N SER A 450 6.47 -19.05 3.40
CA SER A 450 6.75 -17.87 2.57
C SER A 450 5.61 -16.85 2.54
N LEU A 451 4.38 -17.26 2.87
CA LEU A 451 3.18 -16.43 2.71
C LEU A 451 3.24 -15.13 3.52
N LEU A 452 3.75 -15.21 4.74
CA LEU A 452 3.78 -14.12 5.73
C LEU A 452 5.19 -13.59 6.00
N ASP A 453 6.19 -14.12 5.31
CA ASP A 453 7.57 -13.72 5.54
C ASP A 453 7.88 -12.40 4.84
N ASP A 454 7.56 -11.30 5.53
CA ASP A 454 7.89 -9.93 5.13
C ASP A 454 9.39 -9.74 4.96
N ASN A 455 10.17 -10.51 5.69
CA ASN A 455 11.62 -10.46 5.66
C ASN A 455 12.10 -11.76 5.06
N TYR A 456 12.28 -11.74 3.73
CA TYR A 456 13.05 -12.71 2.94
C TYR A 456 14.53 -12.81 3.40
N TYR A 457 14.77 -12.95 4.71
CA TYR A 457 15.98 -13.53 5.25
C TYR A 457 15.97 -14.99 4.77
N GLU A 458 16.44 -15.21 3.53
CA GLU A 458 16.75 -16.54 3.00
C GLU A 458 17.70 -17.34 3.90
N VAL A 459 18.32 -16.69 4.89
CA VAL A 459 18.77 -17.39 6.09
C VAL A 459 17.53 -17.69 6.93
N GLN A 460 16.64 -18.54 6.40
CA GLN A 460 15.65 -19.17 7.22
C GLN A 460 16.43 -19.76 8.40
N PRO A 461 16.04 -19.46 9.63
CA PRO A 461 16.76 -19.99 10.76
C PRO A 461 16.74 -21.52 10.59
N LYS A 462 17.93 -22.12 10.50
CA LYS A 462 18.10 -23.57 10.25
C LYS A 462 17.40 -24.45 11.30
N ILE A 463 16.90 -23.84 12.37
CA ILE A 463 16.24 -24.48 13.49
C ILE A 463 14.72 -24.25 13.36
N ASP A 464 13.96 -25.33 13.15
CA ASP A 464 12.49 -25.37 13.07
C ASP A 464 11.81 -24.47 14.12
N PHE A 465 12.30 -24.50 15.36
CA PHE A 465 11.75 -23.71 16.46
C PHE A 465 11.58 -22.21 16.11
N PHE A 466 12.62 -21.57 15.58
CA PHE A 466 12.57 -20.15 15.25
C PHE A 466 11.70 -19.90 14.03
N ARG A 467 11.69 -20.81 13.07
CA ARG A 467 10.87 -20.70 11.86
C ARG A 467 9.37 -20.72 12.19
N TYR A 468 8.93 -21.74 12.93
CA TYR A 468 7.54 -21.85 13.40
C TYR A 468 7.16 -20.67 14.29
N ARG A 469 8.06 -20.26 15.19
CA ARG A 469 7.81 -19.11 16.05
C ARG A 469 7.62 -17.82 15.26
N SER A 470 8.50 -17.51 14.31
CA SER A 470 8.39 -16.31 13.47
C SER A 470 7.10 -16.34 12.66
N PHE A 471 6.78 -17.47 12.03
CA PHE A 471 5.53 -17.65 11.29
C PHE A 471 4.29 -17.35 12.14
N TYR A 472 4.17 -17.99 13.31
CA TYR A 472 3.03 -17.75 14.20
C TYR A 472 3.02 -16.36 14.82
N PHE A 473 4.18 -15.76 15.05
CA PHE A 473 4.28 -14.39 15.53
C PHE A 473 3.76 -13.40 14.49
N GLU A 474 4.02 -13.62 13.20
CA GLU A 474 3.47 -12.78 12.12
C GLU A 474 1.95 -12.92 11.98
N ILE A 475 1.42 -14.14 12.12
CA ILE A 475 -0.04 -14.35 12.21
C ILE A 475 -0.61 -13.59 13.42
N LEU A 476 0.03 -13.68 14.59
CA LEU A 476 -0.40 -12.98 15.78
C LEU A 476 -0.43 -11.46 15.55
N LEU A 477 0.63 -10.87 14.99
CA LEU A 477 0.67 -9.45 14.69
C LEU A 477 -0.44 -9.03 13.72
N ARG A 478 -0.74 -9.84 12.70
CA ARG A 478 -1.89 -9.59 11.80
C ARG A 478 -3.21 -9.65 12.53
N CYS A 479 -3.40 -10.65 13.39
CA CYS A 479 -4.62 -10.80 14.16
C CYS A 479 -4.85 -9.62 15.10
N LEU A 480 -3.80 -9.14 15.78
CA LEU A 480 -3.86 -7.97 16.65
C LEU A 480 -4.18 -6.69 15.85
N GLU A 481 -3.60 -6.53 14.67
CA GLU A 481 -3.91 -5.41 13.77
C GLU A 481 -5.41 -5.40 13.42
N ILE A 482 -5.95 -6.51 12.91
CA ILE A 482 -7.38 -6.65 12.56
C ILE A 482 -8.27 -6.46 13.79
N ALA A 483 -7.88 -7.02 14.94
CA ALA A 483 -8.63 -6.92 16.19
C ALA A 483 -8.74 -5.47 16.71
N SER A 484 -7.72 -4.65 16.43
CA SER A 484 -7.61 -3.25 16.87
C SER A 484 -8.32 -2.23 15.96
N GLN A 485 -8.73 -2.61 14.75
CA GLN A 485 -9.41 -1.70 13.83
C GLN A 485 -10.79 -1.30 14.36
N ASP A 486 -11.08 0.00 14.40
CA ASP A 486 -12.42 0.52 14.67
C ASP A 486 -13.34 0.23 13.48
N VAL A 487 -14.48 -0.40 13.75
CA VAL A 487 -15.25 -1.09 12.72
C VAL A 487 -16.42 -0.24 12.26
N GLU A 488 -16.22 0.53 11.18
CA GLU A 488 -17.35 1.08 10.42
C GLU A 488 -17.91 0.05 9.41
N TYR A 489 -17.09 -0.88 8.91
CA TYR A 489 -17.50 -1.83 7.86
C TYR A 489 -17.98 -3.19 8.40
N LYS A 490 -19.24 -3.57 8.10
CA LYS A 490 -19.87 -4.84 8.52
C LYS A 490 -19.03 -6.09 8.22
N ARG A 491 -18.36 -6.17 7.05
CA ARG A 491 -17.53 -7.32 6.66
C ARG A 491 -16.33 -7.55 7.60
N LEU A 492 -15.82 -6.49 8.23
CA LEU A 492 -14.68 -6.58 9.14
C LEU A 492 -15.08 -7.10 10.53
N VAL A 493 -16.36 -7.04 10.90
CA VAL A 493 -16.84 -7.51 12.22
C VAL A 493 -16.56 -8.99 12.41
N HIS A 494 -16.83 -9.82 11.39
CA HIS A 494 -16.61 -11.26 11.47
C HIS A 494 -15.11 -11.58 11.55
N ASN A 495 -14.30 -10.97 10.67
CA ASN A 495 -12.85 -11.10 10.70
C ASN A 495 -12.25 -10.66 12.04
N ARG A 496 -12.80 -9.63 12.70
CA ARG A 496 -12.37 -9.17 14.02
C ARG A 496 -12.58 -10.22 15.11
N LYS A 497 -13.74 -10.88 15.13
CA LYS A 497 -14.04 -11.96 16.08
C LYS A 497 -13.08 -13.12 15.90
N THR A 498 -12.89 -13.57 14.65
CA THR A 498 -11.97 -14.64 14.28
C THR A 498 -10.52 -14.28 14.64
N ALA A 499 -10.09 -13.05 14.31
CA ALA A 499 -8.75 -12.55 14.63
C ALA A 499 -8.49 -12.51 16.13
N LYS A 500 -9.46 -12.05 16.94
CA LYS A 500 -9.31 -12.03 18.40
C LYS A 500 -9.16 -13.44 18.98
N ALA A 501 -10.01 -14.38 18.58
CA ALA A 501 -9.94 -15.77 19.04
C ALA A 501 -8.60 -16.43 18.66
N LEU A 502 -8.13 -16.19 17.43
CA LEU A 502 -6.84 -16.70 16.97
C LEU A 502 -5.67 -16.02 17.68
N ALA A 503 -5.73 -14.71 17.94
CA ALA A 503 -4.71 -13.98 18.71
C ALA A 503 -4.58 -14.53 20.13
N ASP A 504 -5.70 -14.72 20.84
CA ASP A 504 -5.70 -15.25 22.22
C ASP A 504 -5.06 -16.65 22.27
N MET A 505 -5.38 -17.51 21.29
CA MET A 505 -4.77 -18.84 21.14
C MET A 505 -3.25 -18.73 20.86
N LEU A 506 -2.83 -17.86 19.95
CA LEU A 506 -1.42 -17.68 19.61
C LEU A 506 -0.61 -17.06 20.75
N LEU A 507 -1.15 -16.08 21.48
CA LEU A 507 -0.55 -15.52 22.69
C LEU A 507 -0.29 -16.61 23.73
N TYR A 508 -1.24 -17.55 23.89
CA TYR A 508 -1.04 -18.72 24.71
C TYR A 508 0.17 -19.53 24.23
N HIS A 509 0.17 -20.04 22.99
CA HIS A 509 1.27 -20.91 22.50
C HIS A 509 2.65 -20.23 22.45
N LEU A 510 2.71 -18.93 22.15
CA LEU A 510 3.93 -18.14 22.06
C LEU A 510 4.48 -17.69 23.43
N GLY A 511 3.71 -17.85 24.51
CA GLY A 511 4.15 -17.43 25.84
C GLY A 511 4.12 -15.93 26.05
N TYR A 512 3.10 -15.23 25.51
CA TYR A 512 2.86 -13.82 25.78
C TYR A 512 1.55 -13.63 26.55
N ASN A 513 1.43 -12.50 27.25
CA ASN A 513 0.14 -12.00 27.74
C ASN A 513 -0.49 -11.02 26.72
N ALA A 514 -1.68 -10.50 27.03
CA ALA A 514 -2.38 -9.54 26.17
C ALA A 514 -1.58 -8.25 25.85
N ASN A 515 -0.58 -7.91 26.68
CA ASN A 515 0.29 -6.76 26.50
C ASN A 515 1.61 -7.11 25.77
N LEU A 516 1.70 -8.29 25.15
CA LEU A 516 2.91 -8.82 24.50
C LEU A 516 4.11 -8.96 25.46
N ILE A 517 3.88 -9.06 26.77
CA ILE A 517 4.92 -9.30 27.76
C ILE A 517 5.16 -10.82 27.84
N PRO A 518 6.41 -11.29 27.70
CA PRO A 518 6.72 -12.71 27.74
C PRO A 518 6.47 -13.32 29.14
N ILE A 519 5.86 -14.51 29.17
CA ILE A 519 5.58 -15.31 30.36
C ILE A 519 6.60 -16.46 30.42
N MET A 520 7.30 -16.59 31.54
CA MET A 520 8.54 -17.38 31.63
C MET A 520 8.41 -18.92 31.73
N LYS A 521 7.22 -19.54 31.73
CA LYS A 521 7.13 -21.00 32.03
C LYS A 521 6.27 -21.81 31.06
N GLY A 522 6.86 -22.91 30.57
CA GLY A 522 6.18 -24.13 30.13
C GLY A 522 5.47 -24.12 28.78
N ARG A 523 5.71 -23.12 27.91
CA ARG A 523 4.96 -23.01 26.64
C ARG A 523 5.81 -23.35 25.41
N ALA A 524 5.17 -23.96 24.42
CA ALA A 524 5.79 -24.61 23.26
C ALA A 524 6.76 -23.69 22.48
N LEU A 525 6.48 -22.38 22.40
CA LEU A 525 7.29 -21.41 21.64
C LEU A 525 7.82 -20.26 22.54
N SER A 526 7.92 -20.49 23.85
CA SER A 526 8.33 -19.47 24.83
C SER A 526 9.75 -18.91 24.60
N ASN A 527 10.02 -17.71 25.11
CA ASN A 527 11.22 -16.94 24.77
C ASN A 527 12.53 -17.52 25.33
N THR A 528 13.29 -18.23 24.49
CA THR A 528 14.69 -18.56 24.75
C THR A 528 15.58 -17.45 24.19
N ARG A 529 16.21 -16.65 25.06
CA ARG A 529 17.16 -15.60 24.63
C ARG A 529 18.40 -16.19 23.94
N ASN A 530 18.75 -17.44 24.21
CA ASN A 530 19.93 -18.09 23.65
C ASN A 530 19.55 -18.98 22.47
N SER A 531 19.94 -18.57 21.26
CA SER A 531 19.73 -19.34 20.02
C SER A 531 20.47 -20.68 20.01
N ALA A 532 21.57 -20.79 20.76
CA ALA A 532 22.38 -22.01 20.83
C ALA A 532 21.64 -23.20 21.47
N ASN A 533 20.66 -22.95 22.36
CA ASN A 533 19.95 -23.98 23.12
C ASN A 533 18.45 -23.97 22.82
N ALA A 534 18.06 -23.79 21.55
CA ALA A 534 16.66 -23.85 21.18
C ALA A 534 16.10 -25.27 21.44
N PRO A 535 14.99 -25.41 22.19
CA PRO A 535 14.42 -26.72 22.48
C PRO A 535 13.90 -27.37 21.19
N GLN A 536 13.89 -28.71 21.15
CA GLN A 536 13.25 -29.44 20.07
C GLN A 536 11.77 -29.05 20.00
N LEU A 537 11.32 -28.65 18.82
CA LEU A 537 9.95 -28.21 18.60
C LEU A 537 9.00 -29.41 18.70
N ASN A 538 8.15 -29.43 19.73
CA ASN A 538 7.09 -30.41 19.82
C ASN A 538 5.93 -30.03 18.88
N LYS A 539 5.95 -30.56 17.64
CA LYS A 539 4.91 -30.30 16.61
C LYS A 539 3.50 -30.74 17.06
N SER A 540 3.38 -31.71 17.98
CA SER A 540 2.08 -32.15 18.49
C SER A 540 1.35 -31.06 19.29
N ALA A 541 2.10 -30.22 20.02
CA ALA A 541 1.55 -29.12 20.80
C ALA A 541 0.93 -28.00 19.93
N LEU A 542 1.19 -28.02 18.62
CA LEU A 542 0.68 -27.05 17.65
C LEU A 542 -0.52 -27.58 16.85
N GLN A 543 -0.94 -28.83 17.07
CA GLN A 543 -2.04 -29.44 16.30
C GLN A 543 -3.38 -28.75 16.49
N ASN A 544 -3.59 -28.10 17.64
CA ASN A 544 -4.80 -27.36 17.98
C ASN A 544 -4.89 -25.99 17.30
N ILE A 545 -3.80 -25.51 16.68
CA ILE A 545 -3.81 -24.26 15.94
C ILE A 545 -4.40 -24.54 14.55
N PRO A 546 -5.46 -23.84 14.13
CA PRO A 546 -6.14 -24.12 12.86
C PRO A 546 -5.26 -23.82 11.65
N ILE A 547 -4.24 -22.97 11.79
CA ILE A 547 -3.28 -22.66 10.73
C ILE A 547 -2.01 -23.48 10.94
N ARG A 548 -1.69 -24.32 9.95
CA ARG A 548 -0.50 -25.17 9.96
C ARG A 548 0.46 -24.72 8.86
N PRO A 549 1.70 -24.33 9.22
CA PRO A 549 2.67 -23.99 8.21
C PRO A 549 3.08 -25.25 7.43
N VAL A 550 3.33 -25.10 6.13
CA VAL A 550 3.80 -26.15 5.23
C VAL A 550 4.90 -25.65 4.31
N GLU A 551 5.65 -26.58 3.72
CA GLU A 551 6.70 -26.30 2.76
C GLU A 551 6.43 -27.00 1.43
N TYR A 552 6.84 -26.34 0.35
CA TYR A 552 6.94 -27.00 -0.94
C TYR A 552 8.35 -27.57 -1.06
N ASP A 553 8.51 -28.76 -0.51
CA ASP A 553 9.67 -29.62 -0.69
C ASP A 553 9.21 -31.05 -1.02
N GLU A 554 10.16 -31.97 -1.28
CA GLU A 554 9.84 -33.35 -1.66
C GLU A 554 9.02 -34.10 -0.59
N GLY A 555 9.25 -33.83 0.69
CA GLY A 555 8.58 -34.52 1.79
C GLY A 555 7.18 -33.98 2.07
N ASP A 556 7.06 -32.66 2.23
CA ASP A 556 5.82 -32.01 2.58
C ASP A 556 4.86 -31.94 1.39
N SER A 557 5.32 -31.79 0.14
CA SER A 557 4.43 -31.71 -1.03
C SER A 557 3.57 -32.96 -1.21
N TYR A 558 4.14 -34.15 -1.00
CA TYR A 558 3.38 -35.40 -1.04
C TYR A 558 2.36 -35.48 0.10
N LYS A 559 2.76 -35.07 1.32
CA LYS A 559 1.88 -35.05 2.49
C LYS A 559 0.73 -34.05 2.33
N ILE A 560 0.97 -32.87 1.77
CA ILE A 560 -0.04 -31.85 1.47
C ILE A 560 -1.06 -32.43 0.50
N THR A 561 -0.58 -32.99 -0.62
CA THR A 561 -1.45 -33.57 -1.65
C THR A 561 -2.30 -34.71 -1.08
N LYS A 562 -1.68 -35.63 -0.33
CA LYS A 562 -2.39 -36.73 0.34
C LYS A 562 -3.43 -36.22 1.33
N THR A 563 -3.11 -35.17 2.09
CA THR A 563 -4.05 -34.57 3.05
C THR A 563 -5.23 -33.91 2.35
N LEU A 564 -4.98 -33.16 1.27
CA LEU A 564 -6.03 -32.51 0.48
C LEU A 564 -6.97 -33.53 -0.19
N LYS A 565 -6.43 -34.63 -0.71
CA LYS A 565 -7.23 -35.73 -1.32
C LYS A 565 -8.24 -36.36 -0.37
N THR A 566 -8.03 -36.29 0.95
CA THR A 566 -9.01 -36.84 1.91
C THR A 566 -10.34 -36.08 1.94
N CYS A 567 -10.39 -34.86 1.37
CA CYS A 567 -11.53 -33.95 1.43
C CYS A 567 -12.14 -33.74 2.82
N GLN A 568 -11.32 -33.94 3.86
CA GLN A 568 -11.64 -33.50 5.21
C GLN A 568 -11.62 -31.97 5.27
N LYS A 569 -11.95 -31.40 6.44
CA LYS A 569 -11.92 -29.95 6.71
C LYS A 569 -10.51 -29.38 6.64
N VAL A 570 -9.93 -29.35 5.45
CA VAL A 570 -8.58 -28.89 5.15
C VAL A 570 -8.62 -28.03 3.90
N ALA A 571 -7.88 -26.93 3.94
CA ALA A 571 -7.66 -26.08 2.77
C ALA A 571 -6.19 -25.72 2.69
N LEU A 572 -5.69 -25.54 1.48
CA LEU A 572 -4.36 -24.99 1.22
C LEU A 572 -4.50 -23.53 0.83
N MET A 573 -3.77 -22.64 1.48
CA MET A 573 -3.77 -21.21 1.24
C MET A 573 -2.39 -20.76 0.73
N ASP A 574 -2.41 -19.93 -0.31
CA ASP A 574 -1.22 -19.36 -0.96
C ASP A 574 -1.60 -18.06 -1.70
N GLU A 575 -0.63 -17.42 -2.35
CA GLU A 575 -0.89 -16.30 -3.26
C GLU A 575 -1.91 -16.71 -4.33
N LYS A 576 -2.81 -15.79 -4.70
CA LYS A 576 -3.94 -16.08 -5.59
C LYS A 576 -3.51 -16.69 -6.93
N GLN A 577 -2.37 -16.26 -7.47
CA GLN A 577 -1.81 -16.78 -8.70
C GLN A 577 -1.28 -18.22 -8.54
N ASN A 578 -0.69 -18.52 -7.38
CA ASN A 578 -0.17 -19.85 -7.05
C ASN A 578 -1.31 -20.84 -6.83
N ILE A 579 -2.37 -20.44 -6.14
CA ILE A 579 -3.58 -21.25 -5.97
C ILE A 579 -4.23 -21.58 -7.31
N ALA A 580 -4.27 -20.65 -8.27
CA ALA A 580 -4.81 -20.96 -9.60
C ALA A 580 -4.02 -22.09 -10.30
N LYS A 581 -2.68 -22.03 -10.25
CA LYS A 581 -1.80 -23.08 -10.81
C LYS A 581 -1.93 -24.41 -10.06
N ILE A 582 -1.95 -24.36 -8.73
CA ILE A 582 -2.11 -25.53 -7.86
C ILE A 582 -3.48 -26.19 -8.07
N THR A 583 -4.54 -25.41 -8.24
CA THR A 583 -5.89 -25.93 -8.47
C THR A 583 -5.97 -26.68 -9.80
N ALA A 584 -5.29 -26.20 -10.84
CA ALA A 584 -5.19 -26.94 -12.10
C ALA A 584 -4.48 -28.28 -11.92
N PHE A 585 -3.37 -28.32 -11.19
CA PHE A 585 -2.66 -29.54 -10.83
C PHE A 585 -3.52 -30.50 -10.01
N LEU A 586 -4.18 -30.02 -8.95
CA LEU A 586 -4.99 -30.86 -8.06
C LEU A 586 -6.20 -31.48 -8.78
N ASN A 587 -6.78 -30.79 -9.75
CA ASN A 587 -7.89 -31.30 -10.56
C ASN A 587 -7.44 -32.31 -11.65
N ASP A 588 -6.14 -32.45 -11.91
CA ASP A 588 -5.58 -33.49 -12.76
C ASP A 588 -5.30 -34.76 -11.94
N ASN A 589 -6.37 -35.39 -11.44
CA ASN A 589 -6.28 -36.57 -10.59
C ASN A 589 -7.18 -37.72 -11.07
N GLU A 590 -6.72 -38.96 -10.88
CA GLU A 590 -7.42 -40.19 -11.31
C GLU A 590 -8.69 -40.48 -10.49
N GLU A 591 -8.81 -39.88 -9.30
CA GLU A 591 -9.93 -40.08 -8.38
C GLU A 591 -11.14 -39.17 -8.72
N ASN A 592 -11.01 -38.30 -9.74
CA ASN A 592 -12.01 -37.29 -10.13
C ASN A 592 -12.46 -36.39 -8.96
N VAL A 593 -11.59 -36.18 -7.96
CA VAL A 593 -11.85 -35.27 -6.85
C VAL A 593 -11.78 -33.85 -7.38
N VAL A 594 -12.87 -33.10 -7.24
CA VAL A 594 -12.92 -31.71 -7.68
C VAL A 594 -12.42 -30.80 -6.58
N PHE A 595 -11.42 -29.98 -6.90
CA PHE A 595 -10.88 -28.94 -6.05
C PHE A 595 -11.29 -27.57 -6.56
N VAL A 596 -11.74 -26.70 -5.66
CA VAL A 596 -12.19 -25.35 -5.99
C VAL A 596 -11.37 -24.32 -5.24
N SER A 597 -10.90 -23.32 -5.99
CA SER A 597 -10.28 -22.13 -5.43
C SER A 597 -11.35 -21.15 -4.93
N GLY A 598 -11.15 -20.54 -3.76
CA GLY A 598 -11.95 -19.41 -3.29
C GLY A 598 -11.61 -18.09 -4.00
N ASP A 599 -12.55 -17.13 -4.01
CA ASP A 599 -12.38 -15.85 -4.72
C ASP A 599 -11.30 -14.93 -4.09
N GLY A 600 -10.90 -15.23 -2.85
CA GLY A 600 -9.78 -14.61 -2.14
C GLY A 600 -10.08 -14.44 -0.65
N ASP A 601 -9.05 -14.43 0.19
CA ASP A 601 -9.17 -14.21 1.64
C ASP A 601 -8.70 -12.81 2.04
N SER A 602 -9.66 -11.94 2.37
CA SER A 602 -9.38 -10.56 2.79
C SER A 602 -8.66 -10.46 4.14
N PHE A 603 -8.67 -11.53 4.95
CA PHE A 603 -7.98 -11.57 6.23
C PHE A 603 -6.47 -11.39 6.05
N PHE A 604 -5.89 -12.07 5.06
CA PHE A 604 -4.45 -12.00 4.79
C PHE A 604 -4.07 -10.98 3.73
N THR A 605 -5.00 -10.53 2.88
CA THR A 605 -4.70 -9.52 1.84
C THR A 605 -3.95 -8.34 2.41
N THR A 606 -2.83 -7.99 1.77
CA THR A 606 -1.92 -6.99 2.30
C THR A 606 -1.28 -6.15 1.22
N ILE A 607 -0.92 -4.93 1.60
CA ILE A 607 -0.21 -3.99 0.73
C ILE A 607 1.27 -4.26 0.89
N VAL A 608 1.96 -4.51 -0.23
CA VAL A 608 3.40 -4.68 -0.26
C VAL A 608 4.07 -3.49 -0.95
N GLY A 609 5.32 -3.25 -0.58
CA GLY A 609 6.12 -2.18 -1.17
C GLY A 609 7.51 -2.10 -0.57
N TRP A 610 8.22 -1.05 -0.93
CA TRP A 610 9.55 -0.77 -0.41
C TRP A 610 9.45 0.23 0.73
N GLU A 611 10.04 -0.09 1.88
CA GLU A 611 10.37 0.92 2.88
C GLU A 611 11.69 1.58 2.48
N VAL A 612 11.61 2.82 1.98
CA VAL A 612 12.78 3.55 1.51
C VAL A 612 13.37 4.34 2.67
N ALA A 613 14.66 4.11 2.95
CA ALA A 613 15.40 4.91 3.91
C ALA A 613 15.34 6.39 3.47
N PRO A 614 15.03 7.32 4.39
CA PRO A 614 14.94 8.71 4.02
C PRO A 614 16.32 9.21 3.57
N ALA A 615 16.39 9.81 2.39
CA ALA A 615 17.58 10.52 1.96
C ALA A 615 17.12 11.71 1.12
N LYS A 616 17.77 12.86 1.28
CA LYS A 616 17.55 13.98 0.36
C LYS A 616 17.91 13.50 -1.04
N ASP A 617 16.98 13.68 -1.98
CA ASP A 617 17.07 13.17 -3.36
C ASP A 617 17.50 11.70 -3.43
N SER A 618 16.83 10.85 -2.62
CA SER A 618 17.12 9.42 -2.52
C SER A 618 17.29 8.76 -3.88
N TYR A 619 18.53 8.32 -4.18
CA TYR A 619 18.87 7.68 -5.44
C TYR A 619 17.99 6.45 -5.71
N VAL A 620 17.82 5.60 -4.70
CA VAL A 620 16.99 4.40 -4.78
C VAL A 620 15.52 4.74 -5.00
N GLU A 621 14.99 5.76 -4.32
CA GLU A 621 13.58 6.17 -4.51
C GLU A 621 13.32 6.65 -5.93
N ILE A 622 14.21 7.50 -6.47
CA ILE A 622 14.09 8.06 -7.82
C ILE A 622 14.19 6.95 -8.86
N ARG A 623 15.19 6.06 -8.76
CA ARG A 623 15.37 4.92 -9.66
C ARG A 623 14.17 3.97 -9.61
N LEU A 624 13.71 3.59 -8.43
CA LEU A 624 12.55 2.70 -8.28
C LEU A 624 11.29 3.31 -8.89
N LYS A 625 11.03 4.61 -8.66
CA LYS A 625 9.89 5.31 -9.27
C LYS A 625 9.95 5.23 -10.79
N VAL A 626 11.11 5.49 -11.39
CA VAL A 626 11.32 5.36 -12.85
C VAL A 626 11.10 3.92 -13.31
N PHE A 627 11.67 2.93 -12.60
CA PHE A 627 11.54 1.51 -12.93
C PHE A 627 10.08 1.04 -12.95
N ILE A 628 9.29 1.48 -11.97
CA ILE A 628 7.86 1.14 -11.88
C ILE A 628 7.05 1.88 -12.93
N SER A 629 7.20 3.21 -13.03
CA SER A 629 6.36 4.03 -13.92
C SER A 629 6.62 3.77 -15.41
N SER A 630 7.84 3.32 -15.77
CA SER A 630 8.20 2.95 -17.14
C SER A 630 7.87 1.50 -17.51
N GLY A 631 7.47 0.66 -16.55
CA GLY A 631 7.27 -0.78 -16.77
C GLY A 631 8.56 -1.61 -16.88
N ILE A 632 9.74 -0.99 -16.72
CA ILE A 632 11.04 -1.69 -16.69
C ILE A 632 11.04 -2.76 -15.60
N TRP A 633 10.52 -2.45 -14.41
CA TRP A 633 10.47 -3.44 -13.33
C TRP A 633 9.60 -4.64 -13.69
N THR A 634 8.40 -4.43 -14.24
CA THR A 634 7.50 -5.51 -14.67
C THR A 634 8.15 -6.40 -15.73
N HIS A 635 8.91 -5.82 -16.67
CA HIS A 635 9.67 -6.59 -17.65
C HIS A 635 10.73 -7.49 -17.00
N TRP A 636 11.54 -6.94 -16.09
CA TRP A 636 12.57 -7.70 -15.38
C TRP A 636 12.00 -8.74 -14.42
N GLU A 637 10.88 -8.43 -13.79
CA GLU A 637 10.11 -9.37 -12.96
C GLU A 637 9.66 -10.58 -13.77
N ASN A 638 9.04 -10.35 -14.94
CA ASN A 638 8.61 -11.44 -15.82
C ASN A 638 9.81 -12.28 -16.32
N LEU A 639 10.93 -11.66 -16.66
CA LEU A 639 12.16 -12.38 -17.04
C LEU A 639 12.74 -13.17 -15.87
N TYR A 640 12.76 -12.60 -14.67
CA TYR A 640 13.22 -13.28 -13.47
C TYR A 640 12.36 -14.51 -13.18
N ASP A 641 11.03 -14.36 -13.24
CA ASP A 641 10.09 -15.46 -13.00
C ASP A 641 10.16 -16.53 -14.11
N LEU A 642 10.59 -16.17 -15.32
CA LEU A 642 10.89 -17.12 -16.40
C LEU A 642 12.20 -17.90 -16.15
N TRP A 643 13.26 -17.22 -15.71
CA TRP A 643 14.56 -17.84 -15.44
C TRP A 643 14.59 -18.64 -14.14
N ARG A 644 13.80 -18.23 -13.16
CA ARG A 644 13.67 -18.88 -11.85
C ARG A 644 12.19 -19.01 -11.51
N PRO A 645 11.47 -19.93 -12.17
CA PRO A 645 10.06 -20.16 -11.87
C PRO A 645 9.89 -20.60 -10.41
N GLU A 646 8.81 -20.16 -9.80
CA GLU A 646 8.49 -20.53 -8.44
C GLU A 646 8.23 -22.04 -8.34
N LYS A 647 8.91 -22.68 -7.38
CA LYS A 647 8.76 -24.13 -7.13
C LYS A 647 7.51 -24.36 -6.28
N LEU A 648 6.39 -24.57 -6.95
CA LEU A 648 5.11 -24.92 -6.34
C LEU A 648 4.98 -26.43 -6.13
N LEU A 649 3.87 -26.89 -5.54
CA LEU A 649 3.59 -28.30 -5.26
C LEU A 649 3.88 -29.25 -6.43
N PHE A 650 3.44 -28.89 -7.63
CA PHE A 650 3.56 -29.73 -8.83
C PHE A 650 5.02 -29.95 -9.28
N HIS A 651 5.95 -29.06 -8.90
CA HIS A 651 7.38 -29.21 -9.21
C HIS A 651 7.97 -30.44 -8.51
N TYR A 652 7.58 -30.70 -7.27
CA TYR A 652 8.11 -31.79 -6.45
C TYR A 652 7.42 -33.14 -6.69
N VAL A 653 6.30 -33.14 -7.42
CA VAL A 653 5.55 -34.35 -7.78
C VAL A 653 5.83 -34.78 -9.23
N ASN A 654 6.80 -34.16 -9.90
CA ASN A 654 7.14 -34.42 -11.32
C ASN A 654 5.94 -34.34 -12.26
N TRP A 655 5.05 -33.37 -12.06
CA TRP A 655 3.90 -33.18 -12.94
C TRP A 655 4.36 -32.61 -14.29
N THR A 656 4.22 -33.40 -15.36
CA THR A 656 4.79 -33.07 -16.67
C THR A 656 3.89 -32.20 -17.56
N ASN A 657 2.56 -32.20 -17.34
CA ASN A 657 1.55 -31.31 -17.93
C ASN A 657 0.14 -31.84 -17.57
N PRO A 658 -0.92 -31.00 -17.64
CA PRO A 658 -2.29 -31.47 -17.43
C PRO A 658 -2.65 -32.55 -18.45
N ARG A 659 -3.12 -33.72 -17.99
CA ARG A 659 -3.65 -34.78 -18.88
C ARG A 659 -5.00 -34.38 -19.50
N VAL A 660 -5.72 -33.49 -18.84
CA VAL A 660 -7.01 -32.99 -19.30
C VAL A 660 -6.78 -31.85 -20.29
N GLU A 661 -7.31 -31.98 -21.52
CA GLU A 661 -7.30 -30.91 -22.51
C GLU A 661 -7.84 -29.63 -21.87
N MET A 662 -7.09 -28.54 -21.99
CA MET A 662 -7.51 -27.24 -21.48
C MET A 662 -8.73 -26.79 -22.28
N VAL A 663 -9.93 -27.17 -21.83
CA VAL A 663 -11.19 -26.74 -22.43
C VAL A 663 -11.17 -25.23 -22.34
N SER A 664 -11.07 -24.57 -23.48
CA SER A 664 -10.99 -23.12 -23.58
C SER A 664 -12.23 -22.54 -22.94
N LYS A 665 -12.08 -21.99 -21.73
CA LYS A 665 -13.11 -21.16 -21.09
C LYS A 665 -13.24 -19.90 -21.92
N LEU A 666 -14.10 -19.92 -22.94
CA LEU A 666 -14.40 -18.71 -23.70
C LEU A 666 -15.06 -17.69 -22.77
N ASN A 667 -14.38 -16.58 -22.52
CA ASN A 667 -14.93 -15.43 -21.79
C ASN A 667 -15.84 -14.64 -22.74
N PHE A 668 -17.14 -14.93 -22.71
CA PHE A 668 -18.12 -14.35 -23.64
C PHE A 668 -18.83 -13.09 -23.16
N SER A 669 -18.49 -12.58 -21.96
CA SER A 669 -19.14 -11.40 -21.36
C SER A 669 -19.16 -10.17 -22.31
N SER A 670 -18.17 -10.04 -23.20
CA SER A 670 -18.07 -8.93 -24.16
C SER A 670 -19.04 -9.01 -25.33
N LYS A 671 -19.48 -10.20 -25.76
CA LYS A 671 -20.33 -10.35 -26.97
C LYS A 671 -21.83 -10.22 -26.68
N ILE A 672 -22.24 -10.58 -25.46
CA ILE A 672 -23.65 -10.54 -25.00
C ILE A 672 -24.15 -9.10 -24.88
N VAL A 673 -23.33 -8.24 -24.28
CA VAL A 673 -23.66 -6.83 -24.07
C VAL A 673 -23.98 -6.12 -25.40
N THR A 674 -23.21 -6.41 -26.45
CA THR A 674 -23.42 -5.85 -27.79
C THR A 674 -24.76 -6.27 -28.40
N ALA A 675 -25.18 -7.52 -28.19
CA ALA A 675 -26.45 -8.05 -28.67
C ALA A 675 -27.66 -7.38 -27.99
N PHE A 676 -27.61 -7.18 -26.67
CA PHE A 676 -28.63 -6.43 -25.94
C PHE A 676 -28.70 -4.96 -26.37
N TYR A 677 -27.56 -4.33 -26.68
CA TYR A 677 -27.56 -2.97 -27.25
C TYR A 677 -28.26 -2.90 -28.62
N VAL A 678 -28.02 -3.87 -29.50
CA VAL A 678 -28.69 -3.93 -30.81
C VAL A 678 -30.21 -4.12 -30.65
N CYS A 679 -30.63 -5.04 -29.78
CA CYS A 679 -32.06 -5.27 -29.50
C CYS A 679 -32.74 -4.02 -28.90
N GLY A 680 -32.09 -3.36 -27.94
CA GLY A 680 -32.59 -2.12 -27.35
C GLY A 680 -32.76 -1.01 -28.39
N LEU A 681 -31.79 -0.88 -29.31
CA LEU A 681 -31.85 0.11 -30.39
C LEU A 681 -33.00 -0.18 -31.37
N CYS A 682 -33.23 -1.44 -31.73
CA CYS A 682 -34.37 -1.84 -32.57
C CYS A 682 -35.72 -1.52 -31.92
N LEU A 683 -35.86 -1.75 -30.62
CA LEU A 683 -37.09 -1.42 -29.87
C LEU A 683 -37.34 0.09 -29.81
N ILE A 684 -36.29 0.90 -29.61
CA ILE A 684 -36.39 2.37 -29.64
C ILE A 684 -36.88 2.84 -31.01
N VAL A 685 -36.33 2.33 -32.11
CA VAL A 685 -36.78 2.68 -33.47
C VAL A 685 -38.25 2.32 -33.68
N CYS A 686 -38.68 1.14 -33.25
CA CYS A 686 -40.08 0.72 -33.36
C CYS A 686 -41.02 1.62 -32.55
N PHE A 687 -40.60 2.02 -31.35
CA PHE A 687 -41.37 2.93 -30.50
C PHE A 687 -41.51 4.32 -31.14
N VAL A 688 -40.44 4.87 -31.73
CA VAL A 688 -40.47 6.16 -32.42
C VAL A 688 -41.40 6.12 -33.63
N VAL A 689 -41.36 5.05 -34.43
CA VAL A 689 -42.27 4.87 -35.57
C VAL A 689 -43.73 4.82 -35.10
N LEU A 690 -44.03 4.05 -34.05
CA LEU A 690 -45.38 3.98 -33.48
C LEU A 690 -45.85 5.34 -32.93
N LEU A 691 -44.97 6.08 -32.24
CA LEU A 691 -45.30 7.42 -31.75
C LEU A 691 -45.63 8.36 -32.92
N GLY A 692 -44.83 8.30 -33.99
CA GLY A 692 -45.07 9.07 -35.22
C GLY A 692 -46.41 8.74 -35.86
N GLU A 693 -46.79 7.46 -35.91
CA GLU A 693 -48.09 7.04 -36.42
C GLU A 693 -49.25 7.47 -35.52
N LEU A 694 -49.11 7.38 -34.20
CA LEU A 694 -50.12 7.86 -33.26
C LEU A 694 -50.33 9.37 -33.36
N LEU A 695 -49.24 10.13 -33.49
CA LEU A 695 -49.30 11.58 -33.70
C LEU A 695 -49.96 11.92 -35.03
N ARG A 696 -49.59 11.22 -36.11
CA ARG A 696 -50.21 11.37 -37.42
C ARG A 696 -51.70 11.04 -37.37
N TYR A 697 -52.08 9.93 -36.75
CA TYR A 697 -53.49 9.53 -36.60
C TYR A 697 -54.28 10.56 -35.79
N ARG A 698 -53.71 11.08 -34.70
CA ARG A 698 -54.33 12.12 -33.88
C ARG A 698 -54.49 13.44 -34.64
N PHE A 699 -53.51 13.76 -35.49
CA PHE A 699 -53.56 14.96 -36.34
C PHE A 699 -54.59 14.83 -37.46
N GLU A 700 -54.60 13.70 -38.18
CA GLU A 700 -55.59 13.43 -39.26
C GLU A 700 -57.02 13.36 -38.70
N SER A 701 -57.23 12.73 -37.53
CA SER A 701 -58.54 12.68 -36.87
C SER A 701 -58.96 14.04 -36.29
N GLY A 702 -58.01 14.83 -35.76
CA GLY A 702 -58.25 16.20 -35.30
C GLY A 702 -58.61 17.14 -36.44
N CYS A 703 -57.89 17.08 -37.56
CA CYS A 703 -58.18 17.85 -38.77
C CYS A 703 -59.51 17.43 -39.41
N ALA A 704 -59.82 16.13 -39.49
CA ALA A 704 -61.10 15.67 -40.01
C ALA A 704 -62.27 16.16 -39.15
N ASN A 705 -62.16 16.12 -37.82
CA ASN A 705 -63.18 16.69 -36.92
C ASN A 705 -63.25 18.22 -36.99
N GLY A 706 -62.11 18.90 -37.18
CA GLY A 706 -62.05 20.35 -37.36
C GLY A 706 -62.70 20.81 -38.67
N ILE A 707 -62.39 20.14 -39.78
CA ILE A 707 -63.00 20.37 -41.10
C ILE A 707 -64.49 20.00 -41.05
N TYR A 708 -64.87 18.89 -40.43
CA TYR A 708 -66.28 18.54 -40.27
C TYR A 708 -67.03 19.59 -39.45
N LYS A 709 -66.43 20.11 -38.37
CA LYS A 709 -67.02 21.23 -37.62
C LYS A 709 -67.14 22.51 -38.43
N LEU A 710 -66.12 22.85 -39.24
CA LEU A 710 -66.13 24.04 -40.12
C LEU A 710 -67.12 23.92 -41.27
N VAL A 711 -67.27 22.73 -41.86
CA VAL A 711 -68.26 22.47 -42.93
C VAL A 711 -69.68 22.47 -42.35
N VAL A 712 -69.89 21.86 -41.18
CA VAL A 712 -71.20 21.87 -40.51
C VAL A 712 -71.57 23.27 -40.00
N SER A 713 -70.60 24.11 -39.59
CA SER A 713 -70.89 25.50 -39.23
C SER A 713 -71.22 26.36 -40.47
N ASN A 714 -70.46 26.23 -41.56
CA ASN A 714 -70.75 27.00 -42.79
C ASN A 714 -72.07 26.61 -43.46
N ILE A 715 -72.50 25.34 -43.39
CA ILE A 715 -73.82 24.90 -43.90
C ILE A 715 -74.96 25.39 -43.00
N ARG A 716 -74.70 25.69 -41.72
CA ARG A 716 -75.71 26.23 -40.80
C ARG A 716 -75.89 27.74 -40.95
N ASP A 717 -74.87 28.44 -41.46
CA ASP A 717 -74.87 29.90 -41.65
C ASP A 717 -75.20 30.33 -43.10
N SER A 718 -75.40 29.38 -44.02
CA SER A 718 -75.96 29.56 -45.37
C SER A 718 -77.40 29.06 -45.44
#